data_AF-A0AAV7ZFK4-F1
#
_entry.id   AF-A0AAV7ZFK4-F1
#
_cell.length_a   1.000
_cell.length_b   1.000
_cell.length_c   1.000
_cell.angle_alpha   90.00
_cell.angle_beta   90.00
_cell.angle_gamma   90.00
#
_symmetry.space_group_name_H-M   'P 1'
#
loop_
_entity.id
_entity.type
_entity.pdbx_description
1 polymer ?
#
loop_
_entity_poly.entity_id
_entity_poly.type
_entity_poly.pdbx_seq_one_letter_code
_entity_poly.pdbx_strand_id
1 'polypeptide(L)'
;MSLEIGQKVKIGKLSGKIKYIGKTQFSPGEWVGVELKHTNGRNDGTVDGVQYFECKPKRGIFLPFSYLTHLLSEKPNNPKTSTKLLVNDFYYPSQIEDDLLRNKLYCHSKSIQFFVEERETLTNQVKGLKMKFNSKIEDKEDPLFQSIELDEEIEKLERELSIINKTVKASQEEILNLETIADGLEKDKNTSRLSQLRKEVLQVNKENEETRNDLVKEVEKTRLLEKEKSSLEIDLKFAKSTGERQIQKLNLKIIKRENLINSMERQRKNLLKELGSPVSLFAENVKKYEEQINNLEDELEFASEQLQVIQERKEAIQIEESLAKSRRKEEWMAKLMKRNPKILEMRERTLPLSKKISYSRLVENEPNQVPDLLSQNFILKLIIQHYDLEGKKSIRDYLQKKFAINYNIEENKKLNSKESDLYSLVRLSLRNPEMLWSLNINGEEMEDEEEDEDLDDEIIDETDVSVWNEPKDNPNNIRFDEKKIKELGESAHRNILETIICANKNKLIERLTWDVSSDSEFIKVFLRTHPWFMSIDYVLVKIFQRWHVPDKKEGVEQEEWDRISKTIKLRIFSLLRTWVNGYFHEFPAKSLRRLENFALNDMSLDKLALGKKVVAVIERARDKIRQPEKQVFKEKPPKPKLPKSIFSPHLKLSDIDELEVARQLTLLQFKLYSKLRTSELLIRNDVETTNKHKVVNLTRLKEYFNRLVGYFATEILSPKKSKHRTKVMMRLIKIGEQLNSLKNYEALAAIITTFDLPPIKRLEQTIEEIPKNSLKTLSDLQSIVNKKNNYQNLSKIMKNIWEQNTDPSLPYFGMFLSKIDAINKSQPDEVDEMINFRKARLLSQVLDQVVKAKSIQYNLVEVEQIQLILGKLPEPPSEKKLEQLSLQASNEGKQIEIEIEEN
;
A
#
# COMPACT_ATOMS: atom_id res chain seq x y z
N MET A 1 -1.58 -18.84 54.93
CA MET A 1 -2.67 -18.10 55.59
C MET A 1 -3.95 -18.82 55.23
N SER A 2 -4.80 -19.15 56.20
CA SER A 2 -6.16 -19.61 55.96
C SER A 2 -6.99 -18.49 55.32
N LEU A 3 -7.85 -18.84 54.36
CA LEU A 3 -8.89 -17.94 53.86
C LEU A 3 -10.10 -18.05 54.77
N GLU A 4 -10.71 -16.91 55.13
CA GLU A 4 -11.86 -16.86 56.02
C GLU A 4 -13.10 -16.27 55.34
N ILE A 5 -14.27 -16.81 55.65
CA ILE A 5 -15.54 -16.25 55.19
C ILE A 5 -15.68 -14.84 55.78
N GLY A 6 -15.89 -13.87 54.90
CA GLY A 6 -15.96 -12.47 55.22
C GLY A 6 -14.66 -11.67 54.99
N GLN A 7 -13.55 -12.33 54.65
CA GLN A 7 -12.31 -11.66 54.26
C GLN A 7 -12.49 -10.89 52.94
N LYS A 8 -11.91 -9.69 52.84
CA LYS A 8 -11.89 -8.90 51.60
C LYS A 8 -10.76 -9.38 50.69
N VAL A 9 -11.07 -9.65 49.44
CA VAL A 9 -10.12 -10.13 48.42
C VAL A 9 -10.17 -9.26 47.16
N LYS A 10 -9.04 -9.19 46.45
CA LYS A 10 -8.91 -8.49 45.17
C LYS A 10 -8.57 -9.50 44.08
N ILE A 11 -9.36 -9.50 43.01
CA ILE A 11 -9.28 -10.44 41.90
C ILE A 11 -9.01 -9.61 40.64
N GLY A 12 -7.73 -9.45 40.30
CA GLY A 12 -7.30 -8.52 39.25
C GLY A 12 -7.71 -7.07 39.54
N LYS A 13 -8.59 -6.50 38.71
CA LYS A 13 -9.17 -5.16 38.93
C LYS A 13 -10.42 -5.15 39.83
N LEU A 14 -11.02 -6.32 40.10
CA LEU A 14 -12.26 -6.45 40.88
C LEU A 14 -11.93 -6.61 42.37
N SER A 15 -12.88 -6.25 43.24
CA SER A 15 -12.77 -6.47 44.69
C SER A 15 -14.08 -6.96 45.26
N GLY A 16 -13.99 -7.82 46.27
CA GLY A 16 -15.14 -8.48 46.88
C GLY A 16 -14.86 -9.01 48.28
N LYS A 17 -15.86 -9.65 48.87
CA LYS A 17 -15.84 -10.28 50.20
C LYS A 17 -16.12 -11.77 50.02
N ILE A 18 -15.29 -12.63 50.59
CA ILE A 18 -15.56 -14.08 50.57
C ILE A 18 -16.88 -14.34 51.31
N LYS A 19 -17.73 -15.18 50.73
CA LYS A 19 -19.04 -15.58 51.27
C LYS A 19 -19.18 -17.10 51.43
N TYR A 20 -18.43 -17.89 50.66
CA TYR A 20 -18.43 -19.34 50.72
C TYR A 20 -17.02 -19.89 50.57
N ILE A 21 -16.67 -20.94 51.30
CA ILE A 21 -15.47 -21.76 51.11
C ILE A 21 -15.91 -23.21 51.31
N GLY A 22 -15.72 -24.08 50.32
CA GLY A 22 -16.09 -25.49 50.44
C GLY A 22 -16.19 -26.21 49.10
N LYS A 23 -16.63 -27.47 49.14
CA LYS A 23 -16.89 -28.27 47.93
C LYS A 23 -18.15 -27.80 47.21
N THR A 24 -18.25 -28.06 45.92
CA THR A 24 -19.39 -27.69 45.07
C THR A 24 -19.90 -28.88 44.28
N GLN A 25 -21.20 -28.89 43.92
CA GLN A 25 -21.77 -29.96 43.10
C GLN A 25 -21.43 -29.81 41.61
N PHE A 26 -21.35 -28.57 41.11
CA PHE A 26 -21.06 -28.28 39.70
C PHE A 26 -19.60 -28.59 39.29
N SER A 27 -18.68 -28.77 40.25
CA SER A 27 -17.27 -29.08 39.96
C SER A 27 -16.56 -29.63 41.20
N PRO A 28 -15.70 -30.67 41.06
CA PRO A 28 -14.92 -31.22 42.17
C PRO A 28 -13.83 -30.24 42.67
N GLY A 29 -13.33 -30.51 43.88
CA GLY A 29 -12.33 -29.68 44.57
C GLY A 29 -12.94 -28.68 45.56
N GLU A 30 -12.09 -27.86 46.19
CA GLU A 30 -12.54 -26.74 47.03
C GLU A 30 -12.61 -25.44 46.25
N TRP A 31 -13.74 -24.76 46.40
CA TRP A 31 -14.10 -23.53 45.72
C TRP A 31 -14.43 -22.43 46.71
N VAL A 32 -14.14 -21.21 46.31
CA VAL A 32 -14.38 -20.00 47.09
C VAL A 32 -15.38 -19.12 46.35
N GLY A 33 -16.53 -18.90 46.97
CA GLY A 33 -17.55 -17.97 46.53
C GLY A 33 -17.29 -16.56 47.06
N VAL A 34 -17.25 -15.57 46.18
CA VAL A 34 -16.95 -14.17 46.50
C VAL A 34 -18.09 -13.27 46.04
N GLU A 35 -18.61 -12.44 46.94
CA GLU A 35 -19.51 -11.32 46.62
C GLU A 35 -18.67 -10.10 46.21
N LEU A 36 -18.77 -9.70 44.95
CA LEU A 36 -18.10 -8.53 44.40
C LEU A 36 -18.82 -7.23 44.78
N LYS A 37 -18.04 -6.16 44.99
CA LYS A 37 -18.56 -4.82 45.33
C LYS A 37 -19.42 -4.20 44.22
N HIS A 38 -19.21 -4.64 42.98
CA HIS A 38 -19.87 -4.15 41.76
C HIS A 38 -20.43 -5.34 40.95
N THR A 39 -21.34 -5.06 40.01
CA THR A 39 -22.12 -6.04 39.23
C THR A 39 -21.31 -6.71 38.11
N ASN A 40 -20.18 -7.31 38.47
CA ASN A 40 -19.25 -8.00 37.58
C ASN A 40 -19.12 -9.52 37.88
N GLY A 41 -19.99 -10.04 38.74
CA GLY A 41 -20.11 -11.46 39.05
C GLY A 41 -20.91 -12.21 37.97
N ARG A 42 -20.84 -13.54 38.02
CA ARG A 42 -21.51 -14.43 37.07
C ARG A 42 -22.82 -15.02 37.62
N ASN A 43 -23.04 -14.96 38.93
CA ASN A 43 -24.23 -15.46 39.61
C ASN A 43 -24.62 -14.57 40.81
N ASP A 44 -25.59 -15.01 41.58
CA ASP A 44 -26.05 -14.48 42.87
C ASP A 44 -25.55 -15.32 44.07
N GLY A 45 -24.66 -16.29 43.82
CA GLY A 45 -24.22 -17.31 44.78
C GLY A 45 -24.91 -18.67 44.61
N THR A 46 -25.85 -18.77 43.67
CA THR A 46 -26.46 -20.03 43.19
C THR A 46 -25.76 -20.50 41.90
N VAL A 47 -25.57 -21.81 41.76
CA VAL A 47 -25.11 -22.46 40.51
C VAL A 47 -25.87 -23.77 40.34
N ASP A 48 -26.39 -24.02 39.14
CA ASP A 48 -27.15 -25.23 38.76
C ASP A 48 -28.29 -25.57 39.73
N GLY A 49 -29.01 -24.54 40.20
CA GLY A 49 -30.12 -24.67 41.15
C GLY A 49 -29.73 -24.81 42.62
N VAL A 50 -28.44 -24.95 42.94
CA VAL A 50 -27.94 -25.10 44.32
C VAL A 50 -27.36 -23.78 44.82
N GLN A 51 -27.91 -23.26 45.93
CA GLN A 51 -27.46 -22.02 46.55
C GLN A 51 -26.35 -22.29 47.58
N TYR A 52 -25.17 -21.71 47.38
CA TYR A 52 -24.03 -21.87 48.30
C TYR A 52 -23.82 -20.63 49.19
N PHE A 53 -24.21 -19.46 48.69
CA PHE A 53 -24.28 -18.22 49.44
C PHE A 53 -25.29 -17.26 48.81
N GLU A 54 -25.65 -16.19 49.52
CA GLU A 54 -26.52 -15.14 49.01
C GLU A 54 -25.73 -13.85 48.75
N CYS A 55 -25.93 -13.29 47.56
CA CYS A 55 -25.57 -11.92 47.19
C CYS A 55 -26.48 -11.42 46.05
N LYS A 56 -26.40 -10.12 45.72
CA LYS A 56 -27.23 -9.58 44.63
C LYS A 56 -26.87 -10.22 43.27
N PRO A 57 -27.83 -10.34 42.33
CA PRO A 57 -27.57 -10.85 40.98
C PRO A 57 -26.36 -10.20 40.29
N LYS A 58 -25.59 -11.03 39.59
CA LYS A 58 -24.32 -10.66 38.95
C LYS A 58 -23.29 -10.05 39.93
N ARG A 59 -23.26 -10.49 41.19
CA ARG A 59 -22.18 -10.15 42.14
C ARG A 59 -21.42 -11.35 42.68
N GLY A 60 -21.99 -12.55 42.62
CA GLY A 60 -21.32 -13.78 43.00
C GLY A 60 -20.34 -14.25 41.91
N ILE A 61 -19.18 -14.75 42.33
CA ILE A 61 -18.25 -15.50 41.49
C ILE A 61 -17.64 -16.64 42.30
N PHE A 62 -17.47 -17.81 41.68
CA PHE A 62 -16.71 -18.91 42.25
C PHE A 62 -15.33 -18.99 41.61
N LEU A 63 -14.31 -19.23 42.43
CA LEU A 63 -12.93 -19.45 42.02
C LEU A 63 -12.39 -20.69 42.74
N PRO A 64 -11.52 -21.50 42.10
CA PRO A 64 -10.82 -22.57 42.81
C PRO A 64 -9.99 -22.00 43.96
N PHE A 65 -9.95 -22.68 45.11
CA PHE A 65 -9.25 -22.20 46.31
C PHE A 65 -7.77 -21.85 46.03
N SER A 66 -7.10 -22.64 45.19
CA SER A 66 -5.71 -22.41 44.76
C SER A 66 -5.48 -21.06 44.07
N TYR A 67 -6.47 -20.53 43.35
CA TYR A 67 -6.35 -19.27 42.61
C TYR A 67 -6.27 -18.06 43.54
N LEU A 68 -7.03 -18.06 44.64
CA LEU A 68 -6.95 -16.99 45.65
C LEU A 68 -5.69 -17.10 46.51
N THR A 69 -5.18 -18.32 46.75
CA THR A 69 -3.91 -18.53 47.46
C THR A 69 -2.73 -17.93 46.69
N HIS A 70 -2.71 -18.06 45.36
CA HIS A 70 -1.72 -17.37 44.51
C HIS A 70 -1.82 -15.85 44.64
N LEU A 71 -3.02 -15.27 44.57
CA LEU A 71 -3.24 -13.82 44.67
C LEU A 71 -2.83 -13.21 46.02
N LEU A 72 -2.80 -13.99 47.10
CA LEU A 72 -2.31 -13.55 48.42
C LEU A 72 -0.78 -13.69 48.60
N SER A 73 -0.09 -14.37 47.69
CA SER A 73 1.37 -14.55 47.75
C SER A 73 2.16 -13.36 47.18
N GLU A 74 1.53 -12.56 46.30
CA GLU A 74 2.12 -11.35 45.73
C GLU A 74 2.06 -10.18 46.73
N LYS A 75 3.16 -9.91 47.44
CA LYS A 75 3.26 -8.78 48.38
C LYS A 75 3.17 -7.42 47.67
N PRO A 76 2.19 -6.55 48.00
CA PRO A 76 2.21 -5.15 47.61
C PRO A 76 2.82 -4.30 48.71
N ASN A 77 3.95 -3.62 48.42
CA ASN A 77 4.49 -2.59 49.32
C ASN A 77 3.53 -1.39 49.42
N ASN A 78 3.33 -0.93 50.65
CA ASN A 78 2.46 0.17 51.10
C ASN A 78 2.89 0.47 52.58
N PRO A 79 2.32 1.43 53.35
CA PRO A 79 1.37 2.50 53.02
C PRO A 79 1.63 3.87 53.74
N LYS A 80 0.62 4.76 53.66
CA LYS A 80 0.15 5.82 54.60
C LYS A 80 0.29 7.25 54.03
N THR A 81 -0.70 8.15 54.19
CA THR A 81 -1.79 8.23 55.20
C THR A 81 -3.11 8.68 54.51
N SER A 82 -4.21 7.91 54.53
CA SER A 82 -5.29 7.88 55.54
C SER A 82 -6.07 9.20 55.72
N THR A 83 -7.24 9.38 55.09
CA THR A 83 -8.63 9.15 55.59
C THR A 83 -9.18 10.17 56.61
N LYS A 84 -10.32 10.80 56.28
CA LYS A 84 -11.66 10.46 56.83
C LYS A 84 -12.75 11.35 56.24
N LEU A 85 -13.97 10.81 56.14
CA LEU A 85 -15.20 11.55 55.87
C LEU A 85 -16.27 10.93 56.76
N LEU A 86 -16.82 11.69 57.71
CA LEU A 86 -18.08 11.41 58.41
C LEU A 86 -18.61 12.73 59.01
N VAL A 87 -19.67 13.23 58.37
CA VAL A 87 -20.89 13.86 58.90
C VAL A 87 -20.85 14.45 60.33
N ASN A 88 -21.29 15.70 60.44
CA ASN A 88 -22.26 16.10 61.47
C ASN A 88 -23.12 17.28 60.98
N ASP A 89 -24.41 17.24 61.31
CA ASP A 89 -25.44 18.19 60.86
C ASP A 89 -25.45 19.51 61.65
N PHE A 90 -26.02 20.56 61.07
CA PHE A 90 -26.66 21.65 61.82
C PHE A 90 -27.89 22.23 61.09
N TYR A 91 -29.03 22.17 61.77
CA TYR A 91 -30.28 22.94 61.55
C TYR A 91 -30.08 24.38 62.05
N TYR A 92 -30.81 25.44 61.65
CA TYR A 92 -31.89 25.73 60.66
C TYR A 92 -31.98 27.30 60.60
N PRO A 93 -33.04 28.02 60.13
CA PRO A 93 -34.21 27.67 59.32
C PRO A 93 -34.45 28.61 58.10
N SER A 94 -35.31 28.20 57.14
CA SER A 94 -36.60 28.86 56.84
C SER A 94 -37.21 28.47 55.47
N GLN A 95 -38.55 28.37 55.46
CA GLN A 95 -39.45 28.18 54.30
C GLN A 95 -39.43 26.78 53.64
N ILE A 96 -40.63 26.26 53.36
CA ILE A 96 -40.94 24.81 53.45
C ILE A 96 -41.31 24.15 52.10
N GLU A 97 -41.38 24.91 51.00
CA GLU A 97 -41.89 24.40 49.72
C GLU A 97 -40.84 23.69 48.83
N ASP A 98 -39.54 23.99 48.99
CA ASP A 98 -38.48 23.54 48.07
C ASP A 98 -38.05 22.06 48.27
N ASP A 99 -38.11 21.56 49.50
CA ASP A 99 -37.68 20.19 49.86
C ASP A 99 -38.60 19.10 49.28
N LEU A 100 -39.89 19.40 49.03
CA LEU A 100 -40.82 18.42 48.47
C LEU A 100 -40.55 18.17 46.98
N LEU A 101 -40.17 19.22 46.24
CA LEU A 101 -39.84 19.12 44.82
C LEU A 101 -38.51 18.38 44.62
N ARG A 102 -37.47 18.73 45.39
CA ARG A 102 -36.16 18.07 45.35
C ARG A 102 -36.25 16.57 45.67
N ASN A 103 -37.03 16.18 46.68
CA ASN A 103 -37.22 14.76 46.99
C ASN A 103 -37.96 14.00 45.86
N LYS A 104 -38.99 14.60 45.24
CA LYS A 104 -39.66 13.98 44.08
C LYS A 104 -38.72 13.79 42.88
N LEU A 105 -37.92 14.80 42.55
CA LEU A 105 -36.91 14.76 41.49
C LEU A 105 -35.86 13.66 41.73
N TYR A 106 -35.35 13.57 42.95
CA TYR A 106 -34.36 12.55 43.33
C TYR A 106 -34.93 11.12 43.22
N CYS A 107 -36.20 10.91 43.60
CA CYS A 107 -36.86 9.61 43.47
C CYS A 107 -37.13 9.20 42.01
N HIS A 108 -37.56 10.12 41.15
CA HIS A 108 -37.77 9.82 39.72
C HIS A 108 -36.45 9.57 38.99
N SER A 109 -35.40 10.37 39.28
CA SER A 109 -34.05 10.18 38.75
C SER A 109 -33.50 8.78 39.05
N LYS A 110 -33.61 8.32 40.31
CA LYS A 110 -33.21 6.95 40.69
C LYS A 110 -34.02 5.85 40.00
N SER A 111 -35.32 6.07 39.80
CA SER A 111 -36.21 5.09 39.15
C SER A 111 -35.88 4.93 37.66
N ILE A 112 -35.60 6.04 36.97
CA ILE A 112 -35.16 6.01 35.57
C ILE A 112 -33.79 5.32 35.44
N GLN A 113 -32.86 5.55 36.37
CA GLN A 113 -31.55 4.88 36.33
C GLN A 113 -31.69 3.35 36.42
N PHE A 114 -32.62 2.85 37.24
CA PHE A 114 -32.93 1.41 37.32
C PHE A 114 -33.44 0.86 35.97
N PHE A 115 -34.45 1.50 35.35
CA PHE A 115 -34.99 1.05 34.07
C PHE A 115 -34.01 1.18 32.90
N VAL A 116 -33.07 2.12 32.94
CA VAL A 116 -31.99 2.25 31.95
C VAL A 116 -31.00 1.09 32.06
N GLU A 117 -30.60 0.70 33.27
CA GLU A 117 -29.74 -0.47 33.52
C GLU A 117 -30.44 -1.78 33.10
N GLU A 118 -31.73 -1.94 33.43
CA GLU A 118 -32.55 -3.10 33.03
C GLU A 118 -32.64 -3.22 31.50
N ARG A 119 -32.93 -2.09 30.80
CA ARG A 119 -32.95 -2.02 29.34
C ARG A 119 -31.62 -2.45 28.71
N GLU A 120 -30.47 -2.02 29.25
CA GLU A 120 -29.17 -2.46 28.74
C GLU A 120 -28.96 -3.97 28.91
N THR A 121 -29.43 -4.56 30.01
CA THR A 121 -29.28 -6.02 30.21
C THR A 121 -30.11 -6.83 29.22
N LEU A 122 -31.38 -6.47 29.00
CA LEU A 122 -32.25 -7.11 28.02
C LEU A 122 -31.74 -6.93 26.57
N THR A 123 -31.26 -5.73 26.22
CA THR A 123 -30.68 -5.45 24.90
C THR A 123 -29.46 -6.34 24.60
N ASN A 124 -28.64 -6.62 25.61
CA ASN A 124 -27.49 -7.50 25.48
C ASN A 124 -27.88 -8.99 25.43
N GLN A 125 -28.96 -9.41 26.10
CA GLN A 125 -29.52 -10.76 25.98
C GLN A 125 -30.06 -11.02 24.57
N VAL A 126 -30.86 -10.10 24.01
CA VAL A 126 -31.37 -10.19 22.63
C VAL A 126 -30.23 -10.27 21.62
N LYS A 127 -29.16 -9.48 21.77
CA LYS A 127 -27.96 -9.61 20.92
C LYS A 127 -27.29 -10.99 21.03
N GLY A 128 -27.16 -11.54 22.24
CA GLY A 128 -26.57 -12.85 22.48
C GLY A 128 -27.37 -13.99 21.84
N LEU A 129 -28.70 -13.95 21.95
CA LEU A 129 -29.60 -14.92 21.33
C LEU A 129 -29.57 -14.81 19.79
N LYS A 130 -29.62 -13.59 19.22
CA LYS A 130 -29.49 -13.38 17.76
C LYS A 130 -28.15 -13.89 17.20
N MET A 131 -27.06 -13.81 17.95
CA MET A 131 -25.77 -14.41 17.53
C MET A 131 -25.82 -15.95 17.54
N LYS A 132 -26.42 -16.58 18.57
CA LYS A 132 -26.61 -18.04 18.63
C LYS A 132 -27.55 -18.57 17.54
N PHE A 133 -28.59 -17.80 17.21
CA PHE A 133 -29.51 -18.10 16.12
C PHE A 133 -28.77 -18.12 14.78
N ASN A 134 -27.99 -17.07 14.48
CA ASN A 134 -27.19 -17.01 13.26
C ASN A 134 -26.14 -18.14 13.17
N SER A 135 -25.46 -18.51 14.26
CA SER A 135 -24.50 -19.63 14.22
C SER A 135 -25.17 -20.99 14.00
N LYS A 136 -26.37 -21.21 14.54
CA LYS A 136 -27.15 -22.45 14.30
C LYS A 136 -27.68 -22.58 12.85
N ILE A 137 -27.64 -21.51 12.06
CA ILE A 137 -28.07 -21.53 10.64
C ILE A 137 -26.91 -21.94 9.70
N GLU A 138 -25.65 -21.84 10.14
CA GLU A 138 -24.48 -22.21 9.32
C GLU A 138 -24.15 -23.70 9.38
N ASP A 139 -24.44 -24.38 10.49
CA ASP A 139 -24.31 -25.84 10.62
C ASP A 139 -25.52 -26.56 10.00
N LYS A 140 -25.27 -27.42 9.00
CA LYS A 140 -26.32 -28.05 8.16
C LYS A 140 -26.99 -29.29 8.79
N GLU A 141 -27.54 -29.17 10.00
CA GLU A 141 -28.41 -30.21 10.59
C GLU A 141 -29.81 -29.66 10.93
N ASP A 142 -30.80 -30.56 10.89
CA ASP A 142 -32.24 -30.29 10.71
C ASP A 142 -32.88 -29.44 11.84
N PRO A 143 -33.30 -28.17 11.59
CA PRO A 143 -33.66 -27.24 12.66
C PRO A 143 -35.10 -26.72 12.60
N LEU A 144 -36.06 -27.40 11.96
CA LEU A 144 -37.41 -26.85 11.76
C LEU A 144 -38.23 -26.63 13.06
N PHE A 145 -37.87 -27.28 14.17
CA PHE A 145 -38.59 -27.16 15.45
C PHE A 145 -37.89 -26.24 16.47
N GLN A 146 -36.56 -26.31 16.62
CA GLN A 146 -35.81 -25.48 17.58
C GLN A 146 -35.58 -24.03 17.12
N SER A 147 -35.71 -23.73 15.82
CA SER A 147 -35.58 -22.35 15.31
C SER A 147 -36.77 -21.48 15.69
N ILE A 148 -37.98 -22.05 15.66
CA ILE A 148 -39.24 -21.35 15.97
C ILE A 148 -39.29 -20.93 17.44
N GLU A 149 -38.96 -21.82 18.38
CA GLU A 149 -38.92 -21.50 19.81
C GLU A 149 -37.95 -20.34 20.14
N LEU A 150 -36.79 -20.28 19.45
CA LEU A 150 -35.80 -19.22 19.62
C LEU A 150 -36.26 -17.88 19.05
N ASP A 151 -36.96 -17.87 17.91
CA ASP A 151 -37.52 -16.63 17.33
C ASP A 151 -38.70 -16.10 18.18
N GLU A 152 -39.57 -16.97 18.70
CA GLU A 152 -40.66 -16.57 19.61
C GLU A 152 -40.12 -15.96 20.93
N GLU A 153 -39.05 -16.53 21.50
CA GLU A 153 -38.42 -16.00 22.71
C GLU A 153 -37.75 -14.64 22.46
N ILE A 154 -37.10 -14.46 21.29
CA ILE A 154 -36.56 -13.17 20.86
C ILE A 154 -37.68 -12.13 20.70
N GLU A 155 -38.79 -12.48 20.04
CA GLU A 155 -39.90 -11.54 19.81
C GLU A 155 -40.56 -11.10 21.13
N LYS A 156 -40.69 -12.02 22.10
CA LYS A 156 -41.20 -11.72 23.44
C LYS A 156 -40.32 -10.70 24.17
N LEU A 157 -39.00 -10.90 24.18
CA LEU A 157 -38.05 -9.98 24.83
C LEU A 157 -38.01 -8.60 24.14
N GLU A 158 -38.21 -8.54 22.82
CA GLU A 158 -38.30 -7.26 22.10
C GLU A 158 -39.59 -6.49 22.41
N ARG A 159 -40.71 -7.18 22.69
CA ARG A 159 -41.94 -6.56 23.19
C ARG A 159 -41.77 -5.97 24.59
N GLU A 160 -41.11 -6.70 25.50
CA GLU A 160 -40.80 -6.21 26.87
C GLU A 160 -39.87 -4.97 26.83
N LEU A 161 -38.83 -5.00 26.00
CA LEU A 161 -37.98 -3.83 25.72
C LEU A 161 -38.77 -2.62 25.19
N SER A 162 -39.81 -2.83 24.37
CA SER A 162 -40.67 -1.75 23.88
C SER A 162 -41.47 -1.07 25.00
N ILE A 163 -41.94 -1.84 25.98
CA ILE A 163 -42.71 -1.34 27.12
C ILE A 163 -41.82 -0.50 28.03
N ILE A 164 -40.65 -1.03 28.43
CA ILE A 164 -39.69 -0.30 29.29
C ILE A 164 -39.25 1.02 28.64
N ASN A 165 -39.00 1.03 27.33
CA ASN A 165 -38.63 2.27 26.61
C ASN A 165 -39.74 3.33 26.59
N LYS A 166 -41.03 2.94 26.58
CA LYS A 166 -42.15 3.89 26.71
C LYS A 166 -42.23 4.47 28.12
N THR A 167 -42.11 3.61 29.15
CA THR A 167 -42.16 4.03 30.55
C THR A 167 -41.03 4.99 30.91
N VAL A 168 -39.79 4.71 30.48
CA VAL A 168 -38.63 5.60 30.69
C VAL A 168 -38.85 6.97 30.06
N LYS A 169 -39.43 7.03 28.85
CA LYS A 169 -39.74 8.32 28.20
C LYS A 169 -40.75 9.14 28.98
N ALA A 170 -41.85 8.54 29.43
CA ALA A 170 -42.88 9.23 30.20
C ALA A 170 -42.30 9.87 31.48
N SER A 171 -41.53 9.11 32.26
CA SER A 171 -40.89 9.64 33.48
C SER A 171 -39.79 10.66 33.20
N GLN A 172 -39.13 10.64 32.04
CA GLN A 172 -38.18 11.68 31.64
C GLN A 172 -38.88 13.00 31.31
N GLU A 173 -40.05 12.96 30.68
CA GLU A 173 -40.87 14.14 30.38
C GLU A 173 -41.46 14.76 31.67
N GLU A 174 -41.83 13.94 32.66
CA GLU A 174 -42.24 14.42 33.99
C GLU A 174 -41.12 15.13 34.76
N ILE A 175 -39.87 14.64 34.70
CA ILE A 175 -38.72 15.34 35.32
C ILE A 175 -38.50 16.70 34.65
N LEU A 176 -38.51 16.77 33.32
CA LEU A 176 -38.29 18.02 32.59
C LEU A 176 -39.32 19.11 32.96
N ASN A 177 -40.58 18.69 33.18
CA ASN A 177 -41.64 19.57 33.66
C ASN A 177 -41.44 20.04 35.12
N LEU A 178 -40.83 19.22 35.99
CA LEU A 178 -40.50 19.60 37.36
C LEU A 178 -39.26 20.51 37.44
N GLU A 179 -38.26 20.27 36.58
CA GLU A 179 -37.07 21.12 36.46
C GLU A 179 -37.44 22.53 35.98
N THR A 180 -38.31 22.66 34.99
CA THR A 180 -38.81 23.97 34.52
C THR A 180 -39.62 24.74 35.56
N ILE A 181 -40.26 24.06 36.52
CA ILE A 181 -40.93 24.69 37.67
C ILE A 181 -39.90 25.21 38.69
N ALA A 182 -38.87 24.43 39.00
CA ALA A 182 -37.78 24.88 39.89
C ALA A 182 -37.05 26.10 39.31
N ASP A 183 -36.76 26.08 38.01
CA ASP A 183 -36.14 27.16 37.25
C ASP A 183 -36.96 28.47 37.24
N GLY A 184 -38.25 28.40 37.60
CA GLY A 184 -39.14 29.54 37.74
C GLY A 184 -38.94 30.34 39.03
N LEU A 185 -38.47 29.70 40.11
CA LEU A 185 -38.42 30.29 41.46
C LEU A 185 -37.12 31.06 41.76
N GLU A 186 -35.98 30.71 41.16
CA GLU A 186 -34.68 31.39 41.40
C GLU A 186 -34.54 32.78 40.72
N LYS A 187 -35.60 33.29 40.05
CA LYS A 187 -35.49 34.39 39.09
C LYS A 187 -35.92 35.77 39.60
N ASP A 188 -35.50 36.15 40.82
CA ASP A 188 -35.63 37.55 41.31
C ASP A 188 -34.36 38.14 41.93
N LYS A 189 -33.43 38.55 41.04
CA LYS A 189 -32.52 39.72 41.15
C LYS A 189 -31.55 39.74 39.95
N ASN A 190 -32.00 40.28 38.81
CA ASN A 190 -31.17 40.99 37.80
C ASN A 190 -32.03 41.41 36.59
N THR A 191 -32.96 42.33 36.86
CA THR A 191 -34.06 42.85 36.00
C THR A 191 -33.85 42.78 34.48
N SER A 192 -32.93 43.65 34.00
CA SER A 192 -33.04 44.20 32.66
C SER A 192 -32.17 43.51 31.59
N ARG A 193 -31.07 42.84 31.99
CA ARG A 193 -30.25 42.07 31.03
C ARG A 193 -30.83 40.67 30.81
N LEU A 194 -31.50 40.10 31.81
CA LEU A 194 -32.30 38.89 31.66
C LEU A 194 -33.45 39.09 30.67
N SER A 195 -34.14 40.23 30.65
CA SER A 195 -35.31 40.43 29.77
C SER A 195 -34.96 40.42 28.28
N GLN A 196 -33.76 40.90 27.93
CA GLN A 196 -33.30 40.94 26.54
C GLN A 196 -32.81 39.55 26.09
N LEU A 197 -31.97 38.88 26.90
CA LEU A 197 -31.58 37.49 26.63
C LEU A 197 -32.77 36.52 26.65
N ARG A 198 -33.78 36.71 27.51
CA ARG A 198 -34.99 35.87 27.51
C ARG A 198 -35.78 35.98 26.20
N LYS A 199 -35.81 37.15 25.54
CA LYS A 199 -36.47 37.28 24.23
C LYS A 199 -35.70 36.54 23.14
N GLU A 200 -34.38 36.65 23.12
CA GLU A 200 -33.51 35.91 22.18
C GLU A 200 -33.58 34.39 22.43
N VAL A 201 -33.52 33.94 23.68
CA VAL A 201 -33.67 32.51 24.04
C VAL A 201 -35.08 32.00 23.75
N LEU A 202 -36.14 32.80 23.93
CA LEU A 202 -37.50 32.39 23.57
C LEU A 202 -37.66 32.21 22.04
N GLN A 203 -37.06 33.09 21.25
CA GLN A 203 -37.01 32.99 19.79
C GLN A 203 -36.26 31.71 19.35
N VAL A 204 -35.05 31.50 19.88
CA VAL A 204 -34.21 30.33 19.59
C VAL A 204 -34.85 29.02 20.07
N ASN A 205 -35.55 29.02 21.22
CA ASN A 205 -36.25 27.83 21.69
C ASN A 205 -37.45 27.49 20.81
N LYS A 206 -38.16 28.47 20.25
CA LYS A 206 -39.25 28.23 19.30
C LYS A 206 -38.73 27.59 18.00
N GLU A 207 -37.63 28.14 17.47
CA GLU A 207 -36.95 27.58 16.29
C GLU A 207 -36.37 26.18 16.56
N ASN A 208 -35.89 25.91 17.79
CA ASN A 208 -35.47 24.59 18.24
C ASN A 208 -36.63 23.59 18.41
N GLU A 209 -37.81 24.01 18.88
CA GLU A 209 -38.99 23.14 18.98
C GLU A 209 -39.57 22.79 17.60
N GLU A 210 -39.65 23.76 16.69
CA GLU A 210 -40.08 23.52 15.31
C GLU A 210 -39.12 22.54 14.61
N THR A 211 -37.81 22.77 14.68
CA THR A 211 -36.82 21.83 14.13
C THR A 211 -36.81 20.47 14.85
N ARG A 212 -37.07 20.40 16.16
CA ARG A 212 -37.21 19.12 16.88
C ARG A 212 -38.44 18.34 16.40
N ASN A 213 -39.56 19.00 16.20
CA ASN A 213 -40.80 18.38 15.73
C ASN A 213 -40.66 17.88 14.29
N ASP A 214 -39.96 18.62 13.43
CA ASP A 214 -39.66 18.16 12.08
C ASP A 214 -38.63 17.02 12.06
N LEU A 215 -37.63 17.02 12.94
CA LEU A 215 -36.73 15.86 13.15
C LEU A 215 -37.51 14.61 13.60
N VAL A 216 -38.50 14.75 14.49
CA VAL A 216 -39.32 13.61 14.94
C VAL A 216 -40.12 13.03 13.77
N LYS A 217 -40.76 13.86 12.94
CA LYS A 217 -41.46 13.41 11.72
C LYS A 217 -40.51 12.73 10.73
N GLU A 218 -39.30 13.26 10.54
CA GLU A 218 -38.29 12.68 9.63
C GLU A 218 -37.77 11.32 10.17
N VAL A 219 -37.68 11.15 11.51
CA VAL A 219 -37.33 9.88 12.18
C VAL A 219 -38.47 8.84 12.14
N GLU A 220 -39.74 9.25 12.16
CA GLU A 220 -40.85 8.32 11.96
C GLU A 220 -40.93 7.86 10.50
N LYS A 221 -40.64 8.75 9.55
CA LYS A 221 -40.55 8.41 8.12
C LYS A 221 -39.41 7.44 7.82
N THR A 222 -38.23 7.57 8.45
CA THR A 222 -37.14 6.59 8.28
C THR A 222 -37.49 5.23 8.87
N ARG A 223 -38.19 5.17 10.01
CA ARG A 223 -38.65 3.89 10.60
C ARG A 223 -39.66 3.14 9.73
N LEU A 224 -40.52 3.85 8.99
CA LEU A 224 -41.41 3.23 8.00
C LEU A 224 -40.63 2.62 6.84
N LEU A 225 -39.68 3.36 6.28
CA LEU A 225 -38.79 2.90 5.20
C LEU A 225 -37.88 1.74 5.63
N GLU A 226 -37.48 1.66 6.90
CA GLU A 226 -36.74 0.52 7.45
C GLU A 226 -37.58 -0.76 7.48
N LYS A 227 -38.88 -0.67 7.78
CA LYS A 227 -39.79 -1.83 7.75
C LYS A 227 -40.02 -2.35 6.33
N GLU A 228 -40.26 -1.45 5.36
CA GLU A 228 -40.38 -1.83 3.94
C GLU A 228 -39.09 -2.47 3.42
N LYS A 229 -37.92 -1.93 3.79
CA LYS A 229 -36.62 -2.51 3.47
C LYS A 229 -36.49 -3.94 4.01
N SER A 230 -36.89 -4.21 5.25
CA SER A 230 -36.81 -5.56 5.81
C SER A 230 -37.77 -6.55 5.13
N SER A 231 -38.95 -6.11 4.68
CA SER A 231 -39.84 -6.93 3.85
C SER A 231 -39.15 -7.35 2.55
N LEU A 232 -38.65 -6.37 1.79
CA LEU A 232 -37.99 -6.61 0.50
C LEU A 232 -36.70 -7.44 0.63
N GLU A 233 -35.96 -7.32 1.73
CA GLU A 233 -34.79 -8.17 2.00
C GLU A 233 -35.15 -9.65 2.24
N ILE A 234 -36.35 -9.95 2.75
CA ILE A 234 -36.87 -11.31 2.92
C ILE A 234 -37.30 -11.88 1.55
N ASP A 235 -38.07 -11.14 0.78
CA ASP A 235 -38.53 -11.54 -0.57
C ASP A 235 -37.34 -11.80 -1.51
N LEU A 236 -36.31 -10.96 -1.45
CA LEU A 236 -35.11 -11.06 -2.29
C LEU A 236 -34.20 -12.24 -1.87
N LYS A 237 -34.16 -12.60 -0.57
CA LYS A 237 -33.54 -13.85 -0.10
C LYS A 237 -34.31 -15.08 -0.61
N PHE A 238 -35.64 -15.05 -0.57
CA PHE A 238 -36.47 -16.14 -1.07
C PHE A 238 -36.25 -16.37 -2.58
N ALA A 239 -36.22 -15.30 -3.37
CA ALA A 239 -35.89 -15.33 -4.80
C ALA A 239 -34.48 -15.90 -5.07
N LYS A 240 -33.44 -15.42 -4.36
CA LYS A 240 -32.05 -15.94 -4.49
C LYS A 240 -31.99 -17.46 -4.22
N SER A 241 -32.63 -17.94 -3.15
CA SER A 241 -32.63 -19.38 -2.81
C SER A 241 -33.35 -20.26 -3.84
N THR A 242 -34.35 -19.70 -4.53
CA THR A 242 -35.14 -20.40 -5.56
C THR A 242 -34.33 -20.54 -6.86
N GLY A 243 -33.66 -19.46 -7.28
CA GLY A 243 -32.77 -19.46 -8.45
C GLY A 243 -31.58 -20.41 -8.30
N GLU A 244 -30.93 -20.44 -7.12
CA GLU A 244 -29.79 -21.35 -6.88
C GLU A 244 -30.20 -22.83 -6.92
N ARG A 245 -31.42 -23.17 -6.46
CA ARG A 245 -32.00 -24.51 -6.63
C ARG A 245 -32.29 -24.87 -8.09
N GLN A 246 -32.66 -23.90 -8.93
CA GLN A 246 -32.84 -24.12 -10.38
C GLN A 246 -31.50 -24.32 -11.10
N ILE A 247 -30.48 -23.51 -10.80
CA ILE A 247 -29.12 -23.67 -11.34
C ILE A 247 -28.55 -25.05 -10.99
N GLN A 248 -28.66 -25.49 -9.72
CA GLN A 248 -28.22 -26.84 -9.33
C GLN A 248 -28.96 -27.96 -10.06
N LYS A 249 -30.28 -27.83 -10.27
CA LYS A 249 -31.08 -28.79 -11.04
C LYS A 249 -30.67 -28.83 -12.53
N LEU A 250 -30.29 -27.70 -13.12
CA LEU A 250 -29.81 -27.63 -14.51
C LEU A 250 -28.41 -28.23 -14.66
N ASN A 251 -27.46 -27.88 -13.78
CA ASN A 251 -26.12 -28.48 -13.78
C ASN A 251 -26.18 -30.02 -13.63
N LEU A 252 -27.06 -30.55 -12.77
CA LEU A 252 -27.25 -31.99 -12.64
C LEU A 252 -27.92 -32.65 -13.87
N LYS A 253 -28.63 -31.89 -14.72
CA LYS A 253 -29.13 -32.38 -16.01
C LYS A 253 -28.05 -32.37 -17.09
N ILE A 254 -27.25 -31.30 -17.16
CA ILE A 254 -26.11 -31.16 -18.08
C ILE A 254 -25.12 -32.32 -17.87
N ILE A 255 -24.65 -32.52 -16.63
CA ILE A 255 -23.72 -33.61 -16.29
C ILE A 255 -24.29 -34.99 -16.67
N LYS A 256 -25.60 -35.22 -16.52
CA LYS A 256 -26.23 -36.49 -16.93
C LYS A 256 -26.26 -36.68 -18.46
N ARG A 257 -26.47 -35.60 -19.24
CA ARG A 257 -26.45 -35.64 -20.71
C ARG A 257 -25.03 -35.80 -21.26
N GLU A 258 -24.05 -35.07 -20.75
CA GLU A 258 -22.64 -35.20 -21.13
C GLU A 258 -22.14 -36.64 -20.99
N ASN A 259 -22.46 -37.30 -19.86
CA ASN A 259 -22.10 -38.71 -19.64
C ASN A 259 -22.80 -39.67 -20.61
N LEU A 260 -24.01 -39.35 -21.06
CA LEU A 260 -24.74 -40.13 -22.07
C LEU A 260 -24.15 -39.97 -23.47
N ILE A 261 -23.81 -38.73 -23.88
CA ILE A 261 -23.13 -38.45 -25.15
C ILE A 261 -21.79 -39.19 -25.20
N ASN A 262 -20.96 -39.07 -24.16
CA ASN A 262 -19.70 -39.81 -24.02
C ASN A 262 -19.86 -41.34 -24.10
N SER A 263 -21.01 -41.87 -23.64
CA SER A 263 -21.34 -43.29 -23.77
C SER A 263 -21.64 -43.67 -25.23
N MET A 264 -22.47 -42.89 -25.92
CA MET A 264 -22.83 -43.14 -27.32
C MET A 264 -21.64 -42.94 -28.27
N GLU A 265 -20.79 -41.93 -28.04
CA GLU A 265 -19.54 -41.74 -28.78
C GLU A 265 -18.60 -42.95 -28.71
N ARG A 266 -18.49 -43.59 -27.54
CA ARG A 266 -17.70 -44.81 -27.36
C ARG A 266 -18.29 -45.98 -28.15
N GLN A 267 -19.62 -46.12 -28.15
CA GLN A 267 -20.30 -47.12 -28.98
C GLN A 267 -20.08 -46.86 -30.48
N ARG A 268 -20.21 -45.60 -30.94
CA ARG A 268 -19.92 -45.17 -32.33
C ARG A 268 -18.47 -45.47 -32.72
N LYS A 269 -17.48 -45.14 -31.87
CA LYS A 269 -16.05 -45.43 -32.10
C LYS A 269 -15.73 -46.93 -32.10
N ASN A 270 -16.45 -47.75 -31.34
CA ASN A 270 -16.28 -49.20 -31.37
C ASN A 270 -16.87 -49.79 -32.67
N LEU A 271 -18.08 -49.39 -33.07
CA LEU A 271 -18.68 -49.80 -34.34
C LEU A 271 -17.86 -49.36 -35.56
N LEU A 272 -17.25 -48.17 -35.52
CA LEU A 272 -16.29 -47.70 -36.54
C LEU A 272 -14.99 -48.50 -36.60
N LYS A 273 -14.57 -49.16 -35.52
CA LYS A 273 -13.40 -50.05 -35.51
C LYS A 273 -13.69 -51.44 -36.07
N GLU A 274 -14.95 -51.88 -36.07
CA GLU A 274 -15.36 -53.22 -36.50
C GLU A 274 -15.61 -53.35 -38.01
N LEU A 275 -15.46 -52.28 -38.81
CA LEU A 275 -15.89 -52.25 -40.22
C LEU A 275 -14.87 -51.66 -41.21
N GLY A 276 -14.36 -52.53 -42.10
CA GLY A 276 -13.54 -52.19 -43.27
C GLY A 276 -14.32 -51.80 -44.54
N SER A 277 -15.58 -51.34 -44.40
CA SER A 277 -16.51 -50.93 -45.47
C SER A 277 -17.00 -52.04 -46.45
N PRO A 278 -18.05 -51.80 -47.26
CA PRO A 278 -19.18 -50.88 -47.10
C PRO A 278 -20.54 -51.61 -47.12
N VAL A 279 -21.44 -51.32 -46.17
CA VAL A 279 -22.83 -51.83 -46.20
C VAL A 279 -23.81 -50.71 -45.87
N SER A 280 -24.73 -50.40 -46.80
CA SER A 280 -25.63 -49.24 -46.76
C SER A 280 -26.56 -49.20 -45.54
N LEU A 281 -26.97 -50.36 -45.03
CA LEU A 281 -27.85 -50.50 -43.84
C LEU A 281 -27.23 -50.00 -42.52
N PHE A 282 -25.91 -49.87 -42.41
CA PHE A 282 -25.28 -49.31 -41.21
C PHE A 282 -25.06 -47.80 -41.29
N ALA A 283 -24.92 -47.23 -42.50
CA ALA A 283 -24.80 -45.78 -42.67
C ALA A 283 -26.06 -45.03 -42.19
N GLU A 284 -27.23 -45.65 -42.33
CA GLU A 284 -28.52 -45.12 -41.85
C GLU A 284 -28.59 -45.09 -40.31
N ASN A 285 -28.09 -46.12 -39.63
CA ASN A 285 -27.98 -46.14 -38.17
C ASN A 285 -26.93 -45.15 -37.64
N VAL A 286 -25.78 -45.02 -38.31
CA VAL A 286 -24.76 -44.02 -37.94
C VAL A 286 -25.32 -42.61 -38.11
N LYS A 287 -25.99 -42.30 -39.22
CA LYS A 287 -26.71 -41.03 -39.40
C LYS A 287 -27.76 -40.78 -38.33
N LYS A 288 -28.53 -41.80 -37.95
CA LYS A 288 -29.53 -41.68 -36.88
C LYS A 288 -28.92 -41.36 -35.52
N TYR A 289 -27.74 -41.92 -35.21
CA TYR A 289 -27.01 -41.56 -34.00
C TYR A 289 -26.34 -40.19 -34.10
N GLU A 290 -25.86 -39.78 -35.28
CA GLU A 290 -25.35 -38.42 -35.52
C GLU A 290 -26.46 -37.38 -35.34
N GLU A 291 -27.65 -37.61 -35.92
CA GLU A 291 -28.83 -36.75 -35.76
C GLU A 291 -29.31 -36.71 -34.30
N GLN A 292 -29.24 -37.82 -33.55
CA GLN A 292 -29.54 -37.84 -32.11
C GLN A 292 -28.47 -37.15 -31.25
N ILE A 293 -27.18 -37.19 -31.64
CA ILE A 293 -26.12 -36.46 -30.97
C ILE A 293 -26.29 -34.96 -31.22
N ASN A 294 -26.46 -34.54 -32.47
CA ASN A 294 -26.67 -33.13 -32.82
C ASN A 294 -27.87 -32.54 -32.07
N ASN A 295 -29.03 -33.20 -32.05
CA ASN A 295 -30.20 -32.75 -31.27
C ASN A 295 -29.92 -32.65 -29.75
N LEU A 296 -29.05 -33.51 -29.20
CA LEU A 296 -28.66 -33.45 -27.79
C LEU A 296 -27.60 -32.37 -27.52
N GLU A 297 -26.77 -32.03 -28.50
CA GLU A 297 -25.82 -30.93 -28.47
C GLU A 297 -26.55 -29.59 -28.57
N ASP A 298 -27.53 -29.44 -29.48
CA ASP A 298 -28.42 -28.27 -29.56
C ASP A 298 -29.21 -28.06 -28.25
N GLU A 299 -29.75 -29.14 -27.65
CA GLU A 299 -30.40 -29.09 -26.33
C GLU A 299 -29.43 -28.75 -25.18
N LEU A 300 -28.13 -29.07 -25.33
CA LEU A 300 -27.10 -28.73 -24.36
C LEU A 300 -26.72 -27.26 -24.49
N GLU A 301 -26.49 -26.79 -25.71
CA GLU A 301 -26.15 -25.40 -26.05
C GLU A 301 -27.22 -24.45 -25.51
N PHE A 302 -28.49 -24.70 -25.83
CA PHE A 302 -29.63 -23.94 -25.28
C PHE A 302 -29.69 -23.98 -23.74
N ALA A 303 -29.34 -25.10 -23.11
CA ALA A 303 -29.30 -25.20 -21.65
C ALA A 303 -28.12 -24.43 -21.03
N SER A 304 -26.97 -24.35 -21.72
CA SER A 304 -25.85 -23.50 -21.31
C SER A 304 -26.12 -22.01 -21.54
N GLU A 305 -26.76 -21.62 -22.65
CA GLU A 305 -27.21 -20.23 -22.87
C GLU A 305 -28.17 -19.77 -21.77
N GLN A 306 -29.17 -20.58 -21.43
CA GLN A 306 -30.08 -20.33 -20.30
C GLN A 306 -29.32 -20.15 -18.99
N LEU A 307 -28.27 -20.94 -18.76
CA LEU A 307 -27.46 -20.86 -17.54
C LEU A 307 -26.56 -19.61 -17.52
N GLN A 308 -25.99 -19.24 -18.66
CA GLN A 308 -25.20 -18.02 -18.85
C GLN A 308 -26.05 -16.77 -18.62
N VAL A 309 -27.24 -16.66 -19.22
CA VAL A 309 -28.17 -15.54 -19.00
C VAL A 309 -28.58 -15.42 -17.52
N ILE A 310 -28.71 -16.55 -16.81
CA ILE A 310 -29.00 -16.56 -15.37
C ILE A 310 -27.77 -16.14 -14.53
N GLN A 311 -26.54 -16.51 -14.95
CA GLN A 311 -25.29 -16.07 -14.32
C GLN A 311 -25.03 -14.58 -14.53
N GLU A 312 -25.17 -14.07 -15.76
CA GLU A 312 -25.05 -12.65 -16.09
C GLU A 312 -26.07 -11.81 -15.31
N ARG A 313 -27.31 -12.28 -15.16
CA ARG A 313 -28.30 -11.65 -14.26
C ARG A 313 -27.88 -11.69 -12.79
N LYS A 314 -27.27 -12.77 -12.31
CA LYS A 314 -26.77 -12.85 -10.93
C LYS A 314 -25.64 -11.85 -10.69
N GLU A 315 -24.71 -11.71 -11.63
CA GLU A 315 -23.62 -10.75 -11.57
C GLU A 315 -24.11 -9.30 -11.66
N ALA A 316 -25.04 -9.00 -12.57
CA ALA A 316 -25.69 -7.69 -12.67
C ALA A 316 -26.34 -7.25 -11.35
N ILE A 317 -27.13 -8.13 -10.71
CA ILE A 317 -27.74 -7.88 -9.40
C ILE A 317 -26.68 -7.65 -8.32
N GLN A 318 -25.56 -8.39 -8.37
CA GLN A 318 -24.48 -8.28 -7.39
C GLN A 318 -23.65 -6.98 -7.56
N ILE A 319 -23.52 -6.50 -8.81
CA ILE A 319 -22.94 -5.19 -9.15
C ILE A 319 -23.87 -4.06 -8.68
N GLU A 320 -25.18 -4.14 -8.95
CA GLU A 320 -26.18 -3.20 -8.43
C GLU A 320 -26.15 -3.12 -6.90
N GLU A 321 -26.07 -4.26 -6.19
CA GLU A 321 -26.01 -4.29 -4.73
C GLU A 321 -24.74 -3.62 -4.17
N SER A 322 -23.63 -3.65 -4.92
CA SER A 322 -22.39 -2.95 -4.58
C SER A 322 -22.49 -1.43 -4.81
N LEU A 323 -23.09 -1.01 -5.92
CA LEU A 323 -23.30 0.40 -6.28
C LEU A 323 -24.30 1.06 -5.32
N ALA A 324 -25.38 0.37 -4.96
CA ALA A 324 -26.39 0.86 -4.01
C ALA A 324 -25.82 1.11 -2.60
N LYS A 325 -24.82 0.33 -2.17
CA LYS A 325 -24.12 0.53 -0.89
C LYS A 325 -23.21 1.77 -0.89
N SER A 326 -22.60 2.14 -2.03
CA SER A 326 -21.82 3.39 -2.13
C SER A 326 -22.73 4.63 -2.23
N ARG A 327 -23.72 4.60 -3.13
CA ARG A 327 -24.65 5.73 -3.37
C ARG A 327 -25.32 6.23 -2.09
N ARG A 328 -25.81 5.35 -1.21
CA ARG A 328 -26.45 5.75 0.07
C ARG A 328 -25.56 6.58 1.00
N LYS A 329 -24.25 6.34 1.01
CA LYS A 329 -23.29 7.09 1.86
C LYS A 329 -22.97 8.46 1.27
N GLU A 330 -22.89 8.53 -0.05
CA GLU A 330 -22.62 9.75 -0.82
C GLU A 330 -23.84 10.69 -0.79
N GLU A 331 -25.05 10.18 -1.02
CA GLU A 331 -26.31 10.95 -0.95
C GLU A 331 -26.59 11.58 0.43
N TRP A 332 -26.30 10.86 1.53
CA TRP A 332 -26.51 11.39 2.87
C TRP A 332 -25.53 12.54 3.17
N MET A 333 -24.26 12.39 2.77
CA MET A 333 -23.30 13.50 2.87
C MET A 333 -23.64 14.67 1.94
N ALA A 334 -24.21 14.41 0.76
CA ALA A 334 -24.78 15.43 -0.11
C ALA A 334 -25.87 16.24 0.63
N LYS A 335 -26.89 15.57 1.14
CA LYS A 335 -28.01 16.21 1.85
C LYS A 335 -27.56 16.96 3.13
N LEU A 336 -26.61 16.40 3.89
CA LEU A 336 -26.07 17.00 5.11
C LEU A 336 -25.30 18.33 4.85
N MET A 337 -24.48 18.36 3.80
CA MET A 337 -23.64 19.52 3.45
C MET A 337 -24.46 20.59 2.73
N LYS A 338 -25.46 20.23 1.90
CA LYS A 338 -26.45 21.18 1.36
C LYS A 338 -27.26 21.87 2.47
N ARG A 339 -27.60 21.15 3.55
CA ARG A 339 -28.28 21.72 4.74
C ARG A 339 -27.35 22.55 5.65
N ASN A 340 -26.01 22.45 5.55
CA ASN A 340 -25.06 23.16 6.43
C ASN A 340 -23.92 23.88 5.67
N PRO A 341 -24.17 25.08 5.10
CA PRO A 341 -23.20 25.78 4.25
C PRO A 341 -21.86 26.08 4.91
N LYS A 342 -21.82 26.39 6.21
CA LYS A 342 -20.58 26.70 6.95
C LYS A 342 -19.65 25.49 7.09
N ILE A 343 -20.20 24.28 7.20
CA ILE A 343 -19.43 23.03 7.29
C ILE A 343 -18.85 22.69 5.90
N LEU A 344 -19.63 22.92 4.85
CA LEU A 344 -19.17 22.83 3.47
C LEU A 344 -18.01 23.82 3.21
N GLU A 345 -18.15 25.08 3.61
CA GLU A 345 -17.11 26.10 3.44
C GLU A 345 -15.82 25.74 4.19
N MET A 346 -15.89 25.34 5.46
CA MET A 346 -14.71 24.88 6.21
C MET A 346 -14.06 23.64 5.57
N ARG A 347 -14.86 22.72 5.01
CA ARG A 347 -14.36 21.53 4.33
C ARG A 347 -13.62 21.88 3.04
N GLU A 348 -14.20 22.70 2.16
CA GLU A 348 -13.54 23.10 0.91
C GLU A 348 -12.29 23.97 1.20
N ARG A 349 -12.30 24.78 2.26
CA ARG A 349 -11.12 25.55 2.70
C ARG A 349 -10.02 24.67 3.34
N THR A 350 -10.35 23.47 3.81
CA THR A 350 -9.40 22.47 4.34
C THR A 350 -9.09 21.34 3.34
N LEU A 351 -9.63 21.39 2.12
CA LEU A 351 -9.37 20.41 1.06
C LEU A 351 -7.87 20.29 0.72
N PRO A 352 -7.10 21.39 0.58
CA PRO A 352 -5.66 21.32 0.28
C PRO A 352 -4.82 20.61 1.34
N LEU A 353 -5.30 20.58 2.59
CA LEU A 353 -4.63 19.95 3.73
C LEU A 353 -5.10 18.51 3.99
N SER A 354 -6.34 18.17 3.59
CA SER A 354 -6.99 16.90 3.96
C SER A 354 -6.98 15.83 2.86
N LYS A 355 -6.57 16.18 1.62
CA LYS A 355 -6.53 15.27 0.44
C LYS A 355 -7.86 14.53 0.17
N LYS A 356 -9.00 15.11 0.56
CA LYS A 356 -10.34 14.54 0.33
C LYS A 356 -11.00 15.10 -0.93
N ILE A 357 -11.90 14.31 -1.53
CA ILE A 357 -12.66 14.71 -2.72
C ILE A 357 -13.54 15.94 -2.41
N SER A 358 -13.55 16.93 -3.30
CA SER A 358 -14.42 18.11 -3.21
C SER A 358 -15.90 17.72 -3.23
N TYR A 359 -16.73 18.53 -2.59
CA TYR A 359 -18.15 18.31 -2.45
C TYR A 359 -18.93 18.25 -3.77
N SER A 360 -18.58 19.06 -4.78
CA SER A 360 -19.28 19.07 -6.09
C SER A 360 -19.36 17.67 -6.71
N ARG A 361 -18.24 16.94 -6.67
CA ARG A 361 -18.11 15.56 -7.15
C ARG A 361 -18.85 14.49 -6.34
N LEU A 362 -19.39 14.82 -5.18
CA LEU A 362 -20.26 13.93 -4.42
C LEU A 362 -21.74 14.16 -4.73
N VAL A 363 -22.06 15.19 -5.52
CA VAL A 363 -23.43 15.58 -5.87
C VAL A 363 -23.74 15.22 -7.33
N GLU A 364 -22.74 15.22 -8.22
CA GLU A 364 -22.91 14.87 -9.63
C GLU A 364 -22.73 13.37 -9.88
N ASN A 365 -23.86 12.65 -9.94
CA ASN A 365 -23.97 11.32 -10.54
C ASN A 365 -25.36 11.11 -11.20
N GLU A 366 -25.99 12.19 -11.67
CA GLU A 366 -27.06 12.12 -12.67
C GLU A 366 -26.48 12.62 -14.01
N PRO A 367 -26.39 11.79 -15.07
CA PRO A 367 -25.69 12.16 -16.32
C PRO A 367 -26.28 13.34 -17.10
N ASN A 368 -27.48 13.82 -16.74
CA ASN A 368 -28.30 14.71 -17.56
C ASN A 368 -28.58 16.09 -16.91
N GLN A 369 -27.81 16.50 -15.90
CA GLN A 369 -27.92 17.84 -15.29
C GLN A 369 -26.58 18.59 -15.23
N VAL A 370 -25.94 18.76 -16.39
CA VAL A 370 -25.04 19.90 -16.63
C VAL A 370 -25.81 20.95 -17.44
N PRO A 371 -26.53 21.89 -16.81
CA PRO A 371 -27.23 22.94 -17.53
C PRO A 371 -26.23 24.06 -17.91
N ASP A 372 -25.88 24.19 -19.20
CA ASP A 372 -25.35 25.38 -19.92
C ASP A 372 -24.29 26.31 -19.26
N LEU A 373 -23.73 25.94 -18.11
CA LEU A 373 -22.92 26.80 -17.22
C LEU A 373 -21.50 27.02 -17.73
N LEU A 374 -21.01 26.12 -18.59
CA LEU A 374 -19.73 26.23 -19.28
C LEU A 374 -19.96 26.48 -20.77
N SER A 375 -20.64 27.59 -21.10
CA SER A 375 -20.72 28.05 -22.49
C SER A 375 -19.32 28.13 -23.11
N GLN A 376 -19.20 27.81 -24.40
CA GLN A 376 -17.93 27.83 -25.13
C GLN A 376 -17.20 29.18 -25.01
N ASN A 377 -17.98 30.28 -24.94
CA ASN A 377 -17.48 31.64 -24.71
C ASN A 377 -16.85 31.83 -23.32
N PHE A 378 -17.36 31.17 -22.28
CA PHE A 378 -16.80 31.24 -20.92
C PHE A 378 -15.48 30.47 -20.85
N ILE A 379 -15.40 29.28 -21.44
CA ILE A 379 -14.16 28.50 -21.56
C ILE A 379 -13.10 29.30 -22.33
N LEU A 380 -13.47 29.90 -23.47
CA LEU A 380 -12.56 30.74 -24.24
C LEU A 380 -12.10 31.99 -23.46
N LYS A 381 -12.96 32.60 -22.62
CA LYS A 381 -12.53 33.69 -21.72
C LYS A 381 -11.48 33.23 -20.70
N LEU A 382 -11.63 32.05 -20.10
CA LEU A 382 -10.64 31.47 -19.18
C LEU A 382 -9.29 31.18 -19.88
N ILE A 383 -9.32 30.70 -21.12
CA ILE A 383 -8.12 30.48 -21.95
C ILE A 383 -7.44 31.82 -22.31
N ILE A 384 -8.23 32.82 -22.71
CA ILE A 384 -7.75 34.18 -23.03
C ILE A 384 -7.11 34.85 -21.79
N GLN A 385 -7.72 34.70 -20.61
CA GLN A 385 -7.15 35.14 -19.32
C GLN A 385 -5.83 34.44 -19.00
N HIS A 386 -5.74 33.11 -19.20
CA HIS A 386 -4.53 32.34 -18.95
C HIS A 386 -3.36 32.84 -19.81
N TYR A 387 -3.55 32.98 -21.12
CA TYR A 387 -2.50 33.50 -22.01
C TYR A 387 -2.15 34.97 -21.77
N ASP A 388 -3.06 35.79 -21.26
CA ASP A 388 -2.76 37.17 -20.85
C ASP A 388 -1.84 37.21 -19.61
N LEU A 389 -2.10 36.33 -18.63
CA LEU A 389 -1.25 36.18 -17.43
C LEU A 389 0.13 35.58 -17.75
N GLU A 390 0.23 34.68 -18.73
CA GLU A 390 1.51 34.20 -19.27
C GLU A 390 2.24 35.24 -20.15
N GLY A 391 1.60 36.38 -20.45
CA GLY A 391 2.18 37.43 -21.30
C GLY A 391 2.12 37.16 -22.81
N LYS A 392 1.46 36.09 -23.26
CA LYS A 392 1.31 35.67 -24.67
C LYS A 392 0.22 36.49 -25.40
N LYS A 393 0.40 37.81 -25.42
CA LYS A 393 -0.58 38.82 -25.91
C LYS A 393 -1.03 38.60 -27.37
N SER A 394 -0.15 38.12 -28.24
CA SER A 394 -0.47 37.85 -29.65
C SER A 394 -1.54 36.76 -29.82
N ILE A 395 -1.46 35.69 -29.01
CA ILE A 395 -2.41 34.58 -29.02
C ILE A 395 -3.75 35.04 -28.43
N ARG A 396 -3.71 35.78 -27.32
CA ARG A 396 -4.88 36.44 -26.71
C ARG A 396 -5.64 37.29 -27.73
N ASP A 397 -4.94 38.17 -28.46
CA ASP A 397 -5.55 39.09 -29.43
C ASP A 397 -6.10 38.36 -30.66
N TYR A 398 -5.42 37.30 -31.12
CA TYR A 398 -5.92 36.41 -32.17
C TYR A 398 -7.22 35.70 -31.74
N LEU A 399 -7.28 35.14 -30.53
CA LEU A 399 -8.46 34.46 -30.01
C LEU A 399 -9.64 35.41 -29.79
N GLN A 400 -9.41 36.59 -29.20
CA GLN A 400 -10.45 37.62 -29.06
C GLN A 400 -11.02 38.03 -30.43
N LYS A 401 -10.17 38.26 -31.42
CA LYS A 401 -10.58 38.66 -32.77
C LYS A 401 -11.28 37.54 -33.55
N LYS A 402 -10.80 36.30 -33.45
CA LYS A 402 -11.34 35.14 -34.18
C LYS A 402 -12.71 34.71 -33.69
N PHE A 403 -12.95 34.77 -32.37
CA PHE A 403 -14.20 34.32 -31.75
C PHE A 403 -15.11 35.48 -31.32
N ALA A 404 -14.74 36.73 -31.60
CA ALA A 404 -15.47 37.95 -31.21
C ALA A 404 -15.74 38.06 -29.69
N ILE A 405 -14.81 37.58 -28.87
CA ILE A 405 -14.96 37.52 -27.41
C ILE A 405 -14.33 38.75 -26.77
N ASN A 406 -15.17 39.58 -26.17
CA ASN A 406 -14.73 40.74 -25.41
C ASN A 406 -14.30 40.30 -23.99
N TYR A 407 -12.99 40.31 -23.73
CA TYR A 407 -12.38 40.07 -22.42
C TYR A 407 -11.62 41.32 -21.98
N ASN A 408 -12.14 42.01 -20.95
CA ASN A 408 -11.62 43.29 -20.51
C ASN A 408 -10.57 43.10 -19.40
N ILE A 409 -9.34 43.57 -19.66
CA ILE A 409 -8.16 43.36 -18.82
C ILE A 409 -8.28 44.08 -17.47
N GLU A 410 -9.10 45.14 -17.38
CA GLU A 410 -9.15 46.00 -16.19
C GLU A 410 -9.95 45.43 -15.01
N GLU A 411 -10.93 44.53 -15.24
CA GLU A 411 -11.75 43.97 -14.16
C GLU A 411 -10.94 43.05 -13.23
N ASN A 412 -9.98 42.30 -13.78
CA ASN A 412 -9.16 41.35 -13.02
C ASN A 412 -8.01 41.99 -12.21
N LYS A 413 -7.63 43.25 -12.46
CA LYS A 413 -6.62 43.95 -11.64
C LYS A 413 -7.04 44.13 -10.16
N LYS A 414 -8.31 43.89 -9.81
CA LYS A 414 -8.81 43.98 -8.44
C LYS A 414 -8.58 42.73 -7.59
N LEU A 415 -8.26 41.58 -8.18
CA LEU A 415 -7.80 40.40 -7.44
C LEU A 415 -6.30 40.20 -7.66
N ASN A 416 -5.54 40.24 -6.57
CA ASN A 416 -4.08 40.00 -6.56
C ASN A 416 -3.73 38.49 -6.71
N SER A 417 -4.40 37.75 -7.60
CA SER A 417 -3.97 36.38 -7.92
C SER A 417 -2.76 36.42 -8.85
N LYS A 418 -1.74 35.63 -8.53
CA LYS A 418 -0.61 35.34 -9.44
C LYS A 418 -0.87 34.10 -10.30
N GLU A 419 -2.01 33.44 -10.11
CA GLU A 419 -2.40 32.18 -10.76
C GLU A 419 -3.67 32.43 -11.59
N SER A 420 -3.76 31.76 -12.74
CA SER A 420 -4.95 31.81 -13.61
C SER A 420 -6.14 31.09 -12.97
N ASP A 421 -7.35 31.59 -13.20
CA ASP A 421 -8.57 30.91 -12.74
C ASP A 421 -8.77 29.56 -13.45
N LEU A 422 -8.36 29.45 -14.72
CA LEU A 422 -8.33 28.18 -15.45
C LEU A 422 -7.44 27.15 -14.73
N TYR A 423 -6.22 27.55 -14.37
CA TYR A 423 -5.26 26.74 -13.64
C TYR A 423 -5.82 26.31 -12.28
N SER A 424 -6.46 27.24 -11.57
CA SER A 424 -7.08 27.01 -10.27
C SER A 424 -8.26 26.03 -10.34
N LEU A 425 -9.13 26.15 -11.36
CA LEU A 425 -10.27 25.27 -11.58
C LEU A 425 -9.83 23.85 -11.98
N VAL A 426 -8.85 23.73 -12.90
CA VAL A 426 -8.26 22.43 -13.26
C VAL A 426 -7.61 21.78 -12.04
N ARG A 427 -6.87 22.54 -11.23
CA ARG A 427 -6.27 22.06 -9.97
C ARG A 427 -7.29 21.54 -8.97
N LEU A 428 -8.42 22.21 -8.78
CA LEU A 428 -9.52 21.75 -7.93
C LEU A 428 -10.19 20.47 -8.47
N SER A 429 -10.10 20.22 -9.79
CA SER A 429 -10.52 18.97 -10.43
C SER A 429 -9.49 17.84 -10.33
N LEU A 430 -8.25 18.07 -9.89
CA LEU A 430 -7.26 17.03 -9.59
C LEU A 430 -7.74 16.10 -8.45
N ARG A 431 -7.82 14.77 -8.66
CA ARG A 431 -8.10 13.80 -7.57
C ARG A 431 -6.92 13.67 -6.58
N ASN A 432 -5.73 14.13 -6.99
CA ASN A 432 -4.54 14.22 -6.18
C ASN A 432 -3.80 15.54 -6.52
N PRO A 433 -3.69 16.53 -5.62
CA PRO A 433 -3.07 17.82 -5.93
C PRO A 433 -1.56 17.75 -6.18
N GLU A 434 -0.92 16.61 -5.87
CA GLU A 434 0.48 16.35 -6.25
C GLU A 434 0.65 16.00 -7.73
N MET A 435 -0.41 15.54 -8.44
CA MET A 435 -0.36 15.36 -9.91
C MET A 435 -0.33 16.69 -10.69
N LEU A 436 -0.55 17.84 -10.05
CA LEU A 436 -0.41 19.12 -10.72
C LEU A 436 1.06 19.48 -11.02
N TRP A 437 2.00 18.86 -10.33
CA TRP A 437 3.44 18.97 -10.62
C TRP A 437 3.93 17.92 -11.62
N SER A 438 3.07 16.96 -12.01
CA SER A 438 3.32 16.04 -13.14
C SER A 438 2.54 16.41 -14.39
N LEU A 439 1.53 17.28 -14.29
CA LEU A 439 0.90 17.95 -15.43
C LEU A 439 1.66 19.24 -15.70
N ASN A 440 2.63 19.19 -16.60
CA ASN A 440 3.50 20.33 -16.90
C ASN A 440 2.71 21.39 -17.73
N ILE A 441 2.03 22.30 -17.04
CA ILE A 441 1.25 23.37 -17.70
C ILE A 441 2.15 24.49 -18.24
N ASN A 442 3.42 24.54 -17.82
CA ASN A 442 4.46 25.21 -18.59
C ASN A 442 4.79 24.30 -19.77
N GLY A 443 4.43 24.71 -20.99
CA GLY A 443 4.60 23.93 -22.23
C GLY A 443 6.06 23.66 -22.64
N GLU A 444 6.76 22.87 -21.83
CA GLU A 444 7.81 21.96 -22.23
C GLU A 444 7.24 20.56 -22.01
N GLU A 445 6.52 20.08 -23.02
CA GLU A 445 6.03 18.72 -23.05
C GLU A 445 7.19 17.72 -22.89
N MET A 446 7.15 16.97 -21.79
CA MET A 446 7.53 15.56 -21.81
C MET A 446 6.19 14.85 -21.85
N GLU A 447 5.70 14.63 -23.07
CA GLU A 447 4.50 13.87 -23.32
C GLU A 447 4.66 12.46 -22.73
N ASP A 448 3.91 12.17 -21.66
CA ASP A 448 3.23 10.88 -21.55
C ASP A 448 2.00 10.96 -22.48
N GLU A 449 2.21 11.27 -23.77
CA GLU A 449 1.22 10.91 -24.77
C GLU A 449 1.12 9.38 -24.76
N GLU A 450 -0.07 8.88 -25.04
CA GLU A 450 -0.16 7.65 -25.84
C GLU A 450 0.29 8.03 -27.26
N GLU A 451 1.58 8.38 -27.38
CA GLU A 451 2.20 8.75 -28.64
C GLU A 451 2.28 7.46 -29.42
N ASP A 452 1.79 7.49 -30.65
CA ASP A 452 2.15 6.50 -31.65
C ASP A 452 3.63 6.70 -32.00
N GLU A 453 4.54 6.45 -31.03
CA GLU A 453 5.94 6.17 -31.31
C GLU A 453 6.00 4.81 -32.03
N ASP A 454 5.78 4.90 -33.35
CA ASP A 454 6.17 3.94 -34.39
C ASP A 454 7.72 3.79 -34.46
N LEU A 455 8.38 3.71 -33.30
CA LEU A 455 9.84 3.74 -33.12
C LEU A 455 10.38 2.65 -32.17
N ASP A 456 9.51 1.80 -31.61
CA ASP A 456 9.89 0.58 -30.86
C ASP A 456 9.34 -0.71 -31.52
N ASP A 457 8.72 -0.60 -32.70
CA ASP A 457 8.84 -1.65 -33.69
C ASP A 457 10.20 -1.45 -34.39
N GLU A 458 11.28 -1.95 -33.75
CA GLU A 458 12.47 -2.39 -34.49
C GLU A 458 11.95 -3.35 -35.56
N ILE A 459 11.76 -2.82 -36.78
CA ILE A 459 11.54 -3.60 -37.99
C ILE A 459 12.61 -4.68 -37.94
N ILE A 460 12.16 -5.94 -37.87
CA ILE A 460 13.00 -7.11 -38.04
C ILE A 460 13.81 -6.82 -39.29
N ASP A 461 15.10 -6.53 -39.10
CA ASP A 461 16.00 -6.02 -40.13
C ASP A 461 15.81 -6.85 -41.39
N GLU A 462 15.82 -6.27 -42.60
CA GLU A 462 15.63 -7.05 -43.83
C GLU A 462 16.68 -8.18 -43.96
N THR A 463 17.77 -8.10 -43.19
CA THR A 463 18.82 -9.13 -43.02
C THR A 463 18.59 -10.13 -41.87
N ASP A 464 17.61 -9.92 -40.98
CA ASP A 464 17.41 -10.69 -39.74
C ASP A 464 16.71 -12.04 -39.97
N VAL A 465 17.51 -13.05 -40.31
CA VAL A 465 17.02 -14.42 -40.50
C VAL A 465 16.46 -15.04 -39.21
N SER A 466 15.46 -15.91 -39.36
CA SER A 466 14.94 -16.76 -38.29
C SER A 466 16.07 -17.54 -37.60
N VAL A 467 15.98 -17.74 -36.27
CA VAL A 467 16.95 -18.52 -35.47
C VAL A 467 17.18 -19.94 -36.04
N TRP A 468 16.20 -20.49 -36.77
CA TRP A 468 16.31 -21.80 -37.42
C TRP A 468 17.04 -21.79 -38.78
N ASN A 469 17.11 -20.63 -39.43
CA ASN A 469 17.77 -20.42 -40.71
C ASN A 469 19.22 -19.94 -40.55
N GLU A 470 19.64 -19.63 -39.32
CA GLU A 470 21.01 -19.27 -38.96
C GLU A 470 21.99 -20.41 -39.33
N PRO A 471 23.10 -20.12 -40.03
CA PRO A 471 24.09 -21.13 -40.40
C PRO A 471 24.66 -21.93 -39.22
N LYS A 472 25.19 -23.12 -39.53
CA LYS A 472 26.01 -23.90 -38.58
C LYS A 472 27.16 -23.05 -38.03
N ASP A 473 27.61 -23.40 -36.84
CA ASP A 473 28.68 -22.67 -36.14
C ASP A 473 29.91 -22.47 -37.02
N ASN A 474 30.30 -21.22 -37.19
CA ASN A 474 31.47 -20.84 -37.97
C ASN A 474 32.11 -19.58 -37.36
N PRO A 475 33.38 -19.27 -37.67
CA PRO A 475 34.08 -18.11 -37.09
C PRO A 475 33.45 -16.74 -37.35
N ASN A 476 32.46 -16.63 -38.24
CA ASN A 476 31.77 -15.38 -38.55
C ASN A 476 30.43 -15.22 -37.81
N ASN A 477 29.91 -16.27 -37.14
CA ASN A 477 28.71 -16.16 -36.29
C ASN A 477 28.90 -16.54 -34.82
N ILE A 478 29.94 -17.32 -34.47
CA ILE A 478 30.32 -17.58 -33.09
C ILE A 478 31.82 -17.89 -32.96
N ARG A 479 32.48 -17.28 -31.96
CA ARG A 479 33.88 -17.57 -31.61
C ARG A 479 34.04 -17.98 -30.16
N PHE A 480 34.96 -18.91 -29.93
CA PHE A 480 35.27 -19.43 -28.59
C PHE A 480 36.74 -19.19 -28.24
N ASP A 481 37.03 -19.15 -26.95
CA ASP A 481 38.38 -19.01 -26.40
C ASP A 481 39.10 -20.36 -26.41
N GLU A 482 39.90 -20.59 -27.46
CA GLU A 482 40.67 -21.83 -27.62
C GLU A 482 41.61 -22.12 -26.46
N LYS A 483 42.17 -21.09 -25.80
CA LYS A 483 43.06 -21.30 -24.65
C LYS A 483 42.27 -21.86 -23.49
N LYS A 484 41.12 -21.24 -23.19
CA LYS A 484 40.22 -21.68 -22.14
C LYS A 484 39.57 -23.04 -22.43
N ILE A 485 39.31 -23.37 -23.71
CA ILE A 485 38.88 -24.72 -24.11
C ILE A 485 39.99 -25.75 -23.81
N LYS A 486 41.25 -25.46 -24.15
CA LYS A 486 42.39 -26.34 -23.85
C LYS A 486 42.62 -26.52 -22.35
N GLU A 487 42.38 -25.47 -21.55
CA GLU A 487 42.43 -25.53 -20.07
C GLU A 487 41.29 -26.37 -19.47
N LEU A 488 40.09 -26.36 -20.06
CA LEU A 488 38.92 -27.12 -19.57
C LEU A 488 38.99 -28.62 -19.88
N GLY A 489 39.77 -29.05 -20.87
CA GLY A 489 39.96 -30.47 -21.22
C GLY A 489 38.63 -31.21 -21.44
N GLU A 490 38.48 -32.40 -20.85
CA GLU A 490 37.25 -33.21 -20.93
C GLU A 490 35.99 -32.49 -20.37
N SER A 491 36.17 -31.52 -19.47
CA SER A 491 35.06 -30.75 -18.91
C SER A 491 34.53 -29.65 -19.84
N ALA A 492 35.24 -29.37 -20.95
CA ALA A 492 34.87 -28.34 -21.92
C ALA A 492 33.43 -28.51 -22.44
N HIS A 493 32.96 -29.73 -22.70
CA HIS A 493 31.60 -29.99 -23.17
C HIS A 493 30.49 -29.47 -22.22
N ARG A 494 30.76 -29.38 -20.91
CA ARG A 494 29.81 -28.83 -19.93
C ARG A 494 29.88 -27.31 -19.83
N ASN A 495 31.09 -26.74 -19.95
CA ASN A 495 31.36 -25.32 -19.69
C ASN A 495 31.69 -24.50 -20.96
N ILE A 496 31.43 -25.03 -22.17
CA ILE A 496 31.74 -24.36 -23.45
C ILE A 496 31.03 -22.99 -23.61
N LEU A 497 29.89 -22.78 -22.96
CA LEU A 497 29.21 -21.48 -22.92
C LEU A 497 30.02 -20.41 -22.15
N GLU A 498 30.94 -20.83 -21.28
CA GLU A 498 31.86 -19.95 -20.55
C GLU A 498 33.07 -19.50 -21.39
N THR A 499 33.29 -20.10 -22.57
CA THR A 499 34.41 -19.79 -23.47
C THR A 499 34.01 -18.92 -24.67
N ILE A 500 32.71 -18.69 -24.94
CA ILE A 500 32.22 -17.81 -26.01
C ILE A 500 32.86 -16.41 -25.86
N ILE A 501 33.53 -15.93 -26.91
CA ILE A 501 34.16 -14.60 -26.98
C ILE A 501 33.14 -13.59 -27.49
N CYS A 502 32.67 -13.82 -28.70
CA CYS A 502 31.65 -13.05 -29.39
C CYS A 502 30.74 -13.99 -30.20
N ALA A 503 29.52 -13.55 -30.45
CA ALA A 503 28.53 -14.26 -31.25
C ALA A 503 27.48 -13.29 -31.81
N ASN A 504 26.84 -13.63 -32.92
CA ASN A 504 25.71 -12.86 -33.43
C ASN A 504 24.43 -13.06 -32.58
N LYS A 505 23.40 -12.24 -32.85
CA LYS A 505 22.16 -12.22 -32.06
C LYS A 505 21.47 -13.59 -32.02
N ASN A 506 21.30 -14.23 -33.18
CA ASN A 506 20.68 -15.56 -33.30
C ASN A 506 21.46 -16.65 -32.53
N LYS A 507 22.80 -16.68 -32.64
CA LYS A 507 23.64 -17.67 -31.94
C LYS A 507 23.55 -17.52 -30.42
N LEU A 508 23.44 -16.30 -29.88
CA LEU A 508 23.21 -16.12 -28.45
C LEU A 508 21.88 -16.72 -28.00
N ILE A 509 20.78 -16.53 -28.75
CA ILE A 509 19.47 -17.14 -28.47
C ILE A 509 19.49 -18.67 -28.63
N GLU A 510 20.20 -19.19 -29.64
CA GLU A 510 20.42 -20.62 -29.83
C GLU A 510 21.12 -21.23 -28.60
N ARG A 511 22.18 -20.58 -28.07
CA ARG A 511 22.91 -21.04 -26.88
C ARG A 511 22.13 -20.89 -25.59
N LEU A 512 21.31 -19.85 -25.47
CA LEU A 512 20.39 -19.64 -24.34
C LEU A 512 19.34 -20.76 -24.23
N THR A 513 18.98 -21.36 -25.37
CA THR A 513 17.99 -22.43 -25.50
C THR A 513 18.58 -23.67 -26.19
N TRP A 514 19.86 -23.96 -25.93
CA TRP A 514 20.59 -25.04 -26.60
C TRP A 514 19.93 -26.39 -26.30
N ASP A 515 20.22 -27.44 -27.06
CA ASP A 515 19.73 -28.80 -26.82
C ASP A 515 20.70 -29.63 -25.98
N VAL A 516 22.01 -29.43 -26.18
CA VAL A 516 23.09 -30.23 -25.56
C VAL A 516 23.28 -29.91 -24.07
N SER A 517 23.72 -28.70 -23.71
CA SER A 517 24.01 -28.32 -22.30
C SER A 517 23.39 -26.98 -21.93
N SER A 518 23.09 -26.77 -20.65
CA SER A 518 22.46 -25.55 -20.13
C SER A 518 23.35 -24.93 -19.05
N ASP A 519 23.76 -23.68 -19.23
CA ASP A 519 24.55 -22.94 -18.25
C ASP A 519 23.69 -21.86 -17.58
N SER A 520 23.50 -21.99 -16.27
CA SER A 520 22.76 -20.99 -15.48
C SER A 520 23.50 -19.65 -15.40
N GLU A 521 24.83 -19.63 -15.51
CA GLU A 521 25.60 -18.39 -15.47
C GLU A 521 25.53 -17.66 -16.81
N PHE A 522 25.65 -18.36 -17.94
CA PHE A 522 25.33 -17.81 -19.26
C PHE A 522 23.92 -17.17 -19.29
N ILE A 523 22.90 -17.86 -18.78
CA ILE A 523 21.54 -17.32 -18.69
C ILE A 523 21.50 -16.03 -17.86
N LYS A 524 22.12 -15.98 -16.67
CA LYS A 524 22.15 -14.77 -15.85
C LYS A 524 22.90 -13.63 -16.54
N VAL A 525 24.05 -13.91 -17.16
CA VAL A 525 24.84 -12.90 -17.89
C VAL A 525 24.00 -12.32 -19.02
N PHE A 526 23.39 -13.15 -19.85
CA PHE A 526 22.52 -12.71 -20.93
C PHE A 526 21.35 -11.88 -20.39
N LEU A 527 20.57 -12.40 -19.43
CA LEU A 527 19.40 -11.71 -18.88
C LEU A 527 19.73 -10.35 -18.22
N ARG A 528 20.95 -10.16 -17.71
CA ARG A 528 21.40 -8.89 -17.10
C ARG A 528 21.91 -7.87 -18.11
N THR A 529 22.36 -8.32 -19.28
CA THR A 529 23.14 -7.48 -20.22
C THR A 529 22.53 -7.33 -21.60
N HIS A 530 21.55 -8.16 -21.96
CA HIS A 530 20.84 -8.00 -23.23
C HIS A 530 20.25 -6.59 -23.45
N PRO A 531 19.78 -5.80 -22.45
CA PRO A 531 19.22 -4.47 -22.72
C PRO A 531 20.20 -3.46 -23.34
N TRP A 532 21.49 -3.80 -23.44
CA TRP A 532 22.51 -3.04 -24.15
C TRP A 532 22.64 -3.43 -25.64
N PHE A 533 22.32 -4.67 -26.03
CA PHE A 533 22.52 -5.18 -27.41
C PHE A 533 21.29 -5.85 -28.07
N MET A 534 20.19 -6.04 -27.33
CA MET A 534 18.89 -6.53 -27.81
C MET A 534 17.75 -5.97 -26.93
N SER A 535 16.77 -5.33 -27.57
CA SER A 535 15.52 -4.93 -26.91
C SER A 535 14.77 -6.14 -26.32
N ILE A 536 13.92 -5.90 -25.31
CA ILE A 536 13.13 -6.98 -24.68
C ILE A 536 12.20 -7.63 -25.71
N ASP A 537 11.58 -6.83 -26.58
CA ASP A 537 10.71 -7.30 -27.65
C ASP A 537 11.48 -8.10 -28.71
N TYR A 538 12.69 -7.70 -29.13
CA TYR A 538 13.52 -8.50 -30.03
C TYR A 538 13.86 -9.88 -29.43
N VAL A 539 14.26 -9.92 -28.14
CA VAL A 539 14.51 -11.20 -27.45
C VAL A 539 13.25 -12.06 -27.37
N LEU A 540 12.08 -11.47 -27.10
CA LEU A 540 10.80 -12.19 -27.11
C LEU A 540 10.47 -12.76 -28.49
N VAL A 541 10.56 -11.96 -29.57
CA VAL A 541 10.35 -12.42 -30.95
C VAL A 541 11.25 -13.61 -31.29
N LYS A 542 12.56 -13.53 -30.98
CA LYS A 542 13.49 -14.63 -31.22
C LYS A 542 13.20 -15.87 -30.38
N ILE A 543 12.72 -15.72 -29.14
CA ILE A 543 12.23 -16.84 -28.31
C ILE A 543 10.96 -17.45 -28.90
N PHE A 544 10.03 -16.65 -29.44
CA PHE A 544 8.80 -17.13 -30.08
C PHE A 544 9.10 -17.88 -31.39
N GLN A 545 10.04 -17.39 -32.21
CA GLN A 545 10.57 -18.13 -33.36
C GLN A 545 11.21 -19.46 -32.91
N ARG A 546 11.99 -19.45 -31.84
CA ARG A 546 12.69 -20.63 -31.30
C ARG A 546 11.76 -21.65 -30.65
N TRP A 547 10.55 -21.25 -30.22
CA TRP A 547 9.50 -22.16 -29.74
C TRP A 547 8.84 -22.94 -30.89
N HIS A 548 8.68 -22.28 -32.04
CA HIS A 548 8.19 -22.88 -33.28
C HIS A 548 9.28 -23.72 -33.95
N VAL A 549 9.61 -24.85 -33.33
CA VAL A 549 10.54 -25.85 -33.85
C VAL A 549 9.99 -26.45 -35.16
N PRO A 550 10.75 -26.46 -36.28
CA PRO A 550 10.33 -27.10 -37.52
C PRO A 550 10.02 -28.59 -37.35
N ASP A 551 9.06 -29.15 -38.11
CA ASP A 551 8.61 -30.53 -37.94
C ASP A 551 9.69 -31.59 -38.17
N LYS A 552 10.67 -31.29 -39.04
CA LYS A 552 11.80 -32.16 -39.37
C LYS A 552 13.08 -31.35 -39.57
N LYS A 553 14.21 -31.90 -39.13
CA LYS A 553 15.55 -31.39 -39.44
C LYS A 553 16.27 -32.35 -40.37
N GLU A 554 16.94 -31.82 -41.39
CA GLU A 554 17.72 -32.63 -42.32
C GLU A 554 18.87 -33.37 -41.59
N GLY A 555 19.00 -34.67 -41.86
CA GLY A 555 20.04 -35.51 -41.29
C GLY A 555 19.86 -35.93 -39.82
N VAL A 556 18.66 -35.78 -39.24
CA VAL A 556 18.33 -36.24 -37.88
C VAL A 556 17.10 -37.16 -37.92
N GLU A 557 17.13 -38.24 -37.14
CA GLU A 557 15.99 -39.16 -37.00
C GLU A 557 14.81 -38.50 -36.29
N GLN A 558 13.57 -38.82 -36.69
CA GLN A 558 12.38 -38.12 -36.16
C GLN A 558 12.24 -38.28 -34.64
N GLU A 559 12.53 -39.47 -34.09
CA GLU A 559 12.49 -39.69 -32.63
C GLU A 559 13.53 -38.86 -31.86
N GLU A 560 14.70 -38.64 -32.45
CA GLU A 560 15.75 -37.82 -31.85
C GLU A 560 15.37 -36.34 -31.95
N TRP A 561 14.81 -35.93 -33.09
CA TRP A 561 14.33 -34.57 -33.31
C TRP A 561 13.17 -34.20 -32.37
N ASP A 562 12.23 -35.11 -32.13
CA ASP A 562 11.14 -34.93 -31.15
C ASP A 562 11.68 -34.75 -29.71
N ARG A 563 12.75 -35.48 -29.34
CA ARG A 563 13.43 -35.32 -28.03
C ARG A 563 14.14 -33.96 -27.93
N ILE A 564 14.81 -33.53 -28.99
CA ILE A 564 15.46 -32.21 -29.09
C ILE A 564 14.43 -31.08 -29.00
N SER A 565 13.35 -31.16 -29.79
CA SER A 565 12.22 -30.22 -29.80
C SER A 565 11.61 -30.04 -28.39
N LYS A 566 11.31 -31.16 -27.72
CA LYS A 566 10.83 -31.15 -26.32
C LYS A 566 11.83 -30.51 -25.36
N THR A 567 13.13 -30.77 -25.54
CA THR A 567 14.20 -30.21 -24.69
C THR A 567 14.31 -28.69 -24.85
N ILE A 568 14.26 -28.19 -26.09
CA ILE A 568 14.29 -26.75 -26.41
C ILE A 568 13.08 -26.05 -25.80
N LYS A 569 11.86 -26.59 -25.98
CA LYS A 569 10.62 -26.03 -25.39
C LYS A 569 10.67 -25.98 -23.86
N LEU A 570 11.18 -27.02 -23.19
CA LEU A 570 11.36 -27.01 -21.73
C LEU A 570 12.39 -25.97 -21.27
N ARG A 571 13.46 -25.74 -22.04
CA ARG A 571 14.47 -24.72 -21.75
C ARG A 571 13.93 -23.30 -21.98
N ILE A 572 13.13 -23.07 -23.02
CA ILE A 572 12.39 -21.80 -23.21
C ILE A 572 11.49 -21.52 -22.01
N PHE A 573 10.71 -22.51 -21.56
CA PHE A 573 9.88 -22.35 -20.37
C PHE A 573 10.72 -22.02 -19.11
N SER A 574 11.86 -22.69 -18.93
CA SER A 574 12.78 -22.42 -17.81
C SER A 574 13.40 -21.01 -17.89
N LEU A 575 13.76 -20.56 -19.09
CA LEU A 575 14.27 -19.22 -19.37
C LEU A 575 13.22 -18.16 -19.04
N LEU A 576 12.02 -18.25 -19.64
CA LEU A 576 10.91 -17.31 -19.38
C LEU A 576 10.55 -17.27 -17.89
N ARG A 577 10.50 -18.43 -17.22
CA ARG A 577 10.30 -18.50 -15.78
C ARG A 577 11.41 -17.77 -15.01
N THR A 578 12.68 -17.93 -15.39
CA THR A 578 13.81 -17.28 -14.72
C THR A 578 13.80 -15.77 -14.94
N TRP A 579 13.52 -15.35 -16.18
CA TRP A 579 13.48 -13.96 -16.60
C TRP A 579 12.34 -13.19 -15.91
N VAL A 580 11.12 -13.73 -15.95
CA VAL A 580 9.97 -13.13 -15.25
C VAL A 580 10.18 -13.10 -13.73
N ASN A 581 10.68 -14.18 -13.09
CA ASN A 581 10.88 -14.14 -11.63
C ASN A 581 12.03 -13.20 -11.18
N GLY A 582 13.07 -13.02 -11.99
CA GLY A 582 14.22 -12.18 -11.63
C GLY A 582 14.08 -10.70 -12.02
N TYR A 583 13.45 -10.43 -13.16
CA TYR A 583 13.54 -9.15 -13.87
C TYR A 583 12.17 -8.58 -14.26
N PHE A 584 11.06 -9.01 -13.62
CA PHE A 584 9.71 -8.57 -13.93
C PHE A 584 9.55 -7.04 -14.07
N HIS A 585 10.25 -6.29 -13.22
CA HIS A 585 10.23 -4.84 -13.15
C HIS A 585 11.00 -4.13 -14.29
N GLU A 586 11.71 -4.87 -15.14
CA GLU A 586 12.36 -4.36 -16.35
C GLU A 586 11.49 -4.52 -17.61
N PHE A 587 10.41 -5.32 -17.57
CA PHE A 587 9.52 -5.52 -18.73
C PHE A 587 8.54 -4.33 -18.94
N PRO A 588 8.45 -3.77 -20.16
CA PRO A 588 7.37 -2.88 -20.56
C PRO A 588 6.00 -3.59 -20.57
N ALA A 589 4.92 -2.81 -20.39
CA ALA A 589 3.56 -3.35 -20.39
C ALA A 589 3.15 -3.96 -21.74
N LYS A 590 3.60 -3.39 -22.88
CA LYS A 590 3.39 -3.92 -24.24
C LYS A 590 4.02 -5.32 -24.39
N SER A 591 5.28 -5.46 -23.98
CA SER A 591 6.05 -6.72 -24.04
C SER A 591 5.49 -7.79 -23.11
N LEU A 592 5.01 -7.43 -21.91
CA LEU A 592 4.28 -8.38 -21.04
C LEU A 592 3.00 -8.90 -21.71
N ARG A 593 2.18 -8.03 -22.30
CA ARG A 593 0.96 -8.46 -23.02
C ARG A 593 1.29 -9.36 -24.21
N ARG A 594 2.34 -9.03 -24.98
CA ARG A 594 2.86 -9.90 -26.08
C ARG A 594 3.23 -11.30 -25.53
N LEU A 595 3.96 -11.38 -24.41
CA LEU A 595 4.33 -12.66 -23.76
C LEU A 595 3.11 -13.42 -23.20
N GLU A 596 2.12 -12.75 -22.63
CA GLU A 596 0.89 -13.38 -22.13
C GLU A 596 0.05 -13.97 -23.25
N ASN A 597 -0.14 -13.23 -24.35
CA ASN A 597 -0.85 -13.69 -25.54
C ASN A 597 -0.15 -14.91 -26.14
N PHE A 598 1.17 -14.88 -26.30
CA PHE A 598 1.97 -16.01 -26.78
C PHE A 598 1.86 -17.24 -25.84
N ALA A 599 1.85 -17.01 -24.53
CA ALA A 599 1.66 -18.10 -23.57
C ALA A 599 0.26 -18.72 -23.67
N LEU A 600 -0.79 -17.93 -23.85
CA LEU A 600 -2.17 -18.41 -23.94
C LEU A 600 -2.47 -19.08 -25.29
N ASN A 601 -1.98 -18.53 -26.39
CA ASN A 601 -2.28 -19.00 -27.74
C ASN A 601 -1.33 -20.12 -28.16
N ASP A 602 -0.02 -19.86 -28.21
CA ASP A 602 0.95 -20.81 -28.78
C ASP A 602 1.40 -21.86 -27.77
N MET A 603 1.79 -21.44 -26.55
CA MET A 603 2.36 -22.37 -25.56
C MET A 603 1.32 -23.25 -24.84
N SER A 604 0.04 -22.91 -24.91
CA SER A 604 -1.04 -23.70 -24.29
C SER A 604 -1.70 -24.70 -25.25
N LEU A 605 -1.64 -24.45 -26.57
CA LEU A 605 -2.07 -25.40 -27.59
C LEU A 605 -1.02 -26.47 -27.90
N ASP A 606 0.25 -26.22 -27.58
CA ASP A 606 1.32 -27.23 -27.67
C ASP A 606 1.06 -28.46 -26.76
N LYS A 607 1.52 -29.64 -27.19
CA LYS A 607 1.42 -30.93 -26.47
C LYS A 607 1.91 -30.88 -25.01
N LEU A 608 2.80 -29.95 -24.65
CA LEU A 608 3.33 -29.78 -23.29
C LEU A 608 2.45 -28.88 -22.38
N ALA A 609 1.50 -28.13 -22.95
CA ALA A 609 0.56 -27.24 -22.26
C ALA A 609 1.22 -26.33 -21.19
N LEU A 610 2.38 -25.75 -21.51
CA LEU A 610 3.20 -24.98 -20.56
C LEU A 610 2.72 -23.54 -20.39
N GLY A 611 1.94 -23.00 -21.33
CA GLY A 611 1.49 -21.62 -21.34
C GLY A 611 0.77 -21.17 -20.06
N LYS A 612 -0.20 -21.94 -19.58
CA LYS A 612 -0.88 -21.71 -18.29
C LYS A 612 0.09 -21.60 -17.10
N LYS A 613 1.25 -22.28 -17.15
CA LYS A 613 2.29 -22.18 -16.10
C LYS A 613 3.11 -20.88 -16.22
N VAL A 614 3.32 -20.35 -17.43
CA VAL A 614 3.97 -19.04 -17.66
C VAL A 614 3.08 -17.91 -17.17
N VAL A 615 1.79 -17.91 -17.55
CA VAL A 615 0.81 -16.92 -17.06
C VAL A 615 0.72 -16.96 -15.53
N ALA A 616 0.64 -18.15 -14.92
CA ALA A 616 0.66 -18.29 -13.47
C ALA A 616 1.98 -17.84 -12.80
N VAL A 617 3.08 -17.68 -13.52
CA VAL A 617 4.32 -17.06 -13.01
C VAL A 617 4.26 -15.53 -13.16
N ILE A 618 3.69 -15.01 -14.24
CA ILE A 618 3.46 -13.57 -14.46
C ILE A 618 2.50 -13.02 -13.38
N GLU A 619 1.38 -13.68 -13.12
CA GLU A 619 0.44 -13.26 -12.06
C GLU A 619 1.10 -13.27 -10.67
N ARG A 620 1.88 -14.30 -10.35
CA ARG A 620 2.66 -14.33 -9.09
C ARG A 620 3.69 -13.19 -9.00
N ALA A 621 4.25 -12.74 -10.12
CA ALA A 621 5.16 -11.59 -10.15
C ALA A 621 4.39 -10.26 -9.99
N ARG A 622 3.19 -10.13 -10.59
CA ARG A 622 2.27 -8.99 -10.37
C ARG A 622 1.84 -8.88 -8.91
N ASP A 623 1.46 -9.99 -8.28
CA ASP A 623 1.04 -10.00 -6.89
C ASP A 623 2.16 -9.64 -5.92
N LYS A 624 3.42 -10.03 -6.20
CA LYS A 624 4.59 -9.57 -5.43
C LYS A 624 4.84 -8.06 -5.51
N ILE A 625 4.47 -7.40 -6.61
CA ILE A 625 4.51 -5.94 -6.71
C ILE A 625 3.34 -5.30 -5.97
N ARG A 626 2.13 -5.87 -6.07
CA ARG A 626 0.93 -5.38 -5.35
C ARG A 626 1.05 -5.52 -3.83
N GLN A 627 1.63 -6.62 -3.37
CA GLN A 627 1.84 -6.97 -1.97
C GLN A 627 3.30 -7.38 -1.75
N PRO A 628 4.22 -6.41 -1.57
CA PRO A 628 5.61 -6.72 -1.32
C PRO A 628 5.76 -7.53 -0.02
N GLU A 629 6.39 -8.69 -0.13
CA GLU A 629 6.72 -9.56 1.01
C GLU A 629 7.57 -8.75 2.02
N LYS A 630 6.99 -8.44 3.19
CA LYS A 630 7.74 -7.76 4.26
C LYS A 630 8.79 -8.70 4.81
N GLN A 631 10.06 -8.33 4.72
CA GLN A 631 11.15 -9.13 5.25
C GLN A 631 10.97 -9.31 6.77
N VAL A 632 10.81 -10.54 7.22
CA VAL A 632 10.61 -10.86 8.65
C VAL A 632 11.96 -10.92 9.33
N PHE A 633 12.28 -9.87 10.09
CA PHE A 633 13.50 -9.83 10.90
C PHE A 633 13.34 -10.68 12.17
N LYS A 634 14.39 -11.44 12.52
CA LYS A 634 14.44 -12.23 13.77
C LYS A 634 14.46 -11.35 15.01
N GLU A 635 15.06 -10.17 14.90
CA GLU A 635 15.23 -9.19 15.98
C GLU A 635 14.31 -7.99 15.77
N LYS A 636 13.85 -7.37 16.86
CA LYS A 636 13.08 -6.12 16.79
C LYS A 636 14.00 -4.97 16.37
N PRO A 637 13.54 -4.04 15.50
CA PRO A 637 14.35 -2.90 15.11
C PRO A 637 14.70 -2.03 16.33
N PRO A 638 15.87 -1.36 16.33
CA PRO A 638 16.28 -0.50 17.42
C PRO A 638 15.34 0.69 17.54
N LYS A 639 15.06 1.12 18.79
CA LYS A 639 14.19 2.28 19.03
C LYS A 639 14.84 3.55 18.44
N PRO A 640 14.07 4.40 17.73
CA PRO A 640 14.58 5.65 17.19
C PRO A 640 14.87 6.65 18.31
N LYS A 641 15.96 7.42 18.18
CA LYS A 641 16.32 8.49 19.12
C LYS A 641 15.66 9.81 18.71
N LEU A 642 14.47 10.06 19.21
CA LEU A 642 13.68 11.24 18.85
C LEU A 642 14.06 12.48 19.69
N PRO A 643 14.25 13.66 19.08
CA PRO A 643 14.39 14.91 19.82
C PRO A 643 13.04 15.35 20.42
N LYS A 644 13.08 16.12 21.50
CA LYS A 644 11.86 16.71 22.12
C LYS A 644 11.11 17.65 21.17
N SER A 645 11.79 18.20 20.18
CA SER A 645 11.29 19.13 19.16
C SER A 645 10.78 18.43 17.89
N ILE A 646 10.57 17.10 17.87
CA ILE A 646 10.22 16.34 16.65
C ILE A 646 8.97 16.85 15.90
N PHE A 647 8.01 17.49 16.60
CA PHE A 647 6.81 18.10 16.01
C PHE A 647 6.91 19.63 15.81
N SER A 648 8.11 20.22 15.94
CA SER A 648 8.34 21.64 15.71
C SER A 648 8.33 21.96 14.21
N PRO A 649 7.63 23.02 13.76
CA PRO A 649 7.70 23.48 12.36
C PRO A 649 9.07 24.04 11.96
N HIS A 650 9.99 24.21 12.92
CA HIS A 650 11.36 24.69 12.72
C HIS A 650 12.42 23.65 13.08
N LEU A 651 12.07 22.35 13.12
CA LEU A 651 13.02 21.27 13.37
C LEU A 651 14.15 21.30 12.33
N LYS A 652 15.40 21.39 12.80
CA LYS A 652 16.60 21.34 11.95
C LYS A 652 17.29 19.99 12.10
N LEU A 653 18.08 19.61 11.08
CA LEU A 653 18.93 18.42 11.15
C LEU A 653 19.94 18.50 12.31
N SER A 654 20.31 19.71 12.74
CA SER A 654 21.15 20.00 13.90
C SER A 654 20.58 19.53 15.24
N ASP A 655 19.25 19.39 15.33
CA ASP A 655 18.55 19.14 16.60
C ASP A 655 18.39 17.64 16.89
N ILE A 656 18.73 16.80 15.91
CA ILE A 656 18.59 15.34 15.91
C ILE A 656 19.93 14.70 16.36
N ASP A 657 19.89 13.52 16.98
CA ASP A 657 21.07 12.74 17.35
C ASP A 657 21.83 12.22 16.10
N GLU A 658 23.16 12.25 16.11
CA GLU A 658 23.99 11.89 14.94
C GLU A 658 23.73 10.46 14.42
N LEU A 659 23.42 9.50 15.31
CA LEU A 659 23.06 8.14 14.92
C LEU A 659 21.68 8.06 14.27
N GLU A 660 20.73 8.88 14.70
CA GLU A 660 19.40 8.90 14.09
C GLU A 660 19.42 9.57 12.72
N VAL A 661 20.22 10.62 12.54
CA VAL A 661 20.51 11.18 11.20
C VAL A 661 21.08 10.10 10.28
N ALA A 662 22.08 9.34 10.73
CA ALA A 662 22.68 8.26 9.95
C ALA A 662 21.68 7.13 9.60
N ARG A 663 20.81 6.73 10.54
CA ARG A 663 19.74 5.73 10.30
C ARG A 663 18.72 6.20 9.27
N GLN A 664 18.21 7.42 9.41
CA GLN A 664 17.17 7.94 8.52
C GLN A 664 17.71 8.25 7.12
N LEU A 665 18.95 8.74 6.99
CA LEU A 665 19.66 8.84 5.71
C LEU A 665 19.81 7.47 5.03
N THR A 666 20.22 6.45 5.81
CA THR A 666 20.39 5.08 5.30
C THR A 666 19.09 4.49 4.76
N LEU A 667 17.97 4.66 5.49
CA LEU A 667 16.65 4.25 5.00
C LEU A 667 16.25 4.98 3.71
N LEU A 668 16.43 6.30 3.63
CA LEU A 668 16.06 7.10 2.47
C LEU A 668 16.88 6.75 1.22
N GLN A 669 18.20 6.65 1.37
CA GLN A 669 19.08 6.29 0.25
C GLN A 669 18.89 4.84 -0.18
N PHE A 670 18.67 3.91 0.75
CA PHE A 670 18.32 2.52 0.40
C PHE A 670 17.00 2.46 -0.37
N LYS A 671 15.99 3.26 0.01
CA LYS A 671 14.71 3.40 -0.71
C LYS A 671 14.90 3.92 -2.14
N LEU A 672 15.80 4.88 -2.36
CA LEU A 672 16.17 5.36 -3.70
C LEU A 672 16.94 4.28 -4.49
N TYR A 673 17.97 3.67 -3.89
CA TYR A 673 18.81 2.64 -4.50
C TYR A 673 18.02 1.36 -4.87
N SER A 674 17.02 0.99 -4.07
CA SER A 674 16.15 -0.16 -4.34
C SER A 674 15.34 -0.03 -5.64
N LYS A 675 15.07 1.21 -6.10
CA LYS A 675 14.34 1.50 -7.34
C LYS A 675 15.22 1.55 -8.58
N LEU A 676 16.54 1.66 -8.43
CA LEU A 676 17.49 1.66 -9.55
C LEU A 676 17.35 0.37 -10.36
N ARG A 677 17.11 0.43 -11.67
CA ARG A 677 17.11 -0.77 -12.54
C ARG A 677 18.53 -1.12 -12.98
N THR A 678 18.77 -2.37 -13.40
CA THR A 678 20.10 -2.78 -13.89
C THR A 678 20.35 -2.27 -15.32
N SER A 679 19.31 -2.20 -16.15
CA SER A 679 19.34 -1.55 -17.47
C SER A 679 19.80 -0.08 -17.43
N GLU A 680 19.41 0.69 -16.40
CA GLU A 680 19.80 2.11 -16.23
C GLU A 680 21.30 2.34 -16.05
N LEU A 681 22.07 1.30 -15.69
CA LEU A 681 23.52 1.38 -15.56
C LEU A 681 24.26 1.02 -16.85
N LEU A 682 23.59 0.30 -17.76
CA LEU A 682 24.11 -0.09 -19.07
C LEU A 682 23.86 1.01 -20.11
N ILE A 683 22.67 1.62 -20.08
CA ILE A 683 22.30 2.75 -20.94
C ILE A 683 23.04 4.00 -20.42
N ARG A 684 24.27 4.23 -20.90
CA ARG A 684 25.05 5.44 -20.60
C ARG A 684 25.26 6.26 -21.88
N ASN A 685 24.69 7.46 -21.95
CA ASN A 685 25.12 8.72 -21.30
C ASN A 685 25.80 9.69 -22.30
N ASP A 686 25.94 9.30 -23.58
CA ASP A 686 26.56 10.12 -24.64
C ASP A 686 25.59 11.11 -25.32
N VAL A 687 24.31 11.10 -24.91
CA VAL A 687 23.32 12.11 -25.30
C VAL A 687 22.51 12.52 -24.07
N GLU A 688 22.86 13.65 -23.45
CA GLU A 688 22.21 14.17 -22.22
C GLU A 688 20.76 14.70 -22.45
N THR A 689 20.25 14.60 -23.68
CA THR A 689 18.89 15.02 -24.06
C THR A 689 17.96 13.84 -24.35
N THR A 690 18.33 12.87 -25.19
CA THR A 690 17.38 11.87 -25.72
C THR A 690 17.00 10.74 -24.76
N ASN A 691 17.94 10.23 -23.95
CA ASN A 691 17.71 9.03 -23.13
C ASN A 691 17.32 9.30 -21.66
N LYS A 692 16.98 10.55 -21.30
CA LYS A 692 16.64 10.93 -19.90
C LYS A 692 15.51 10.09 -19.30
N HIS A 693 14.47 9.78 -20.08
CA HIS A 693 13.34 8.96 -19.65
C HIS A 693 13.74 7.50 -19.35
N LYS A 694 14.82 6.98 -19.96
CA LYS A 694 15.30 5.61 -19.70
C LYS A 694 16.05 5.50 -18.35
N VAL A 695 16.73 6.57 -17.90
CA VAL A 695 17.63 6.58 -16.72
C VAL A 695 17.12 7.33 -15.47
N VAL A 696 15.80 7.43 -15.30
CA VAL A 696 15.14 8.25 -14.27
C VAL A 696 15.59 7.96 -12.82
N ASN A 697 15.79 6.71 -12.42
CA ASN A 697 16.15 6.38 -11.03
C ASN A 697 17.63 6.61 -10.76
N LEU A 698 18.50 6.36 -11.75
CA LEU A 698 19.91 6.73 -11.69
C LEU A 698 20.08 8.25 -11.58
N THR A 699 19.30 9.02 -12.36
CA THR A 699 19.31 10.49 -12.30
C THR A 699 18.85 10.99 -10.93
N ARG A 700 17.73 10.50 -10.41
CA ARG A 700 17.26 10.83 -9.04
C ARG A 700 18.29 10.50 -7.95
N LEU A 701 19.04 9.40 -8.09
CA LEU A 701 20.10 9.02 -7.15
C LEU A 701 21.29 10.00 -7.22
N LYS A 702 21.74 10.37 -8.43
CA LYS A 702 22.78 11.38 -8.67
C LYS A 702 22.38 12.76 -8.13
N GLU A 703 21.16 13.21 -8.41
CA GLU A 703 20.61 14.47 -7.91
C GLU A 703 20.55 14.52 -6.39
N TYR A 704 20.04 13.44 -5.76
CA TYR A 704 19.98 13.36 -4.31
C TYR A 704 21.38 13.39 -3.66
N PHE A 705 22.35 12.68 -4.23
CA PHE A 705 23.75 12.74 -3.79
C PHE A 705 24.31 14.17 -3.88
N ASN A 706 24.09 14.86 -4.99
CA ASN A 706 24.55 16.24 -5.20
C ASN A 706 23.88 17.23 -4.23
N ARG A 707 22.56 17.11 -4.00
CA ARG A 707 21.83 17.89 -2.98
C ARG A 707 22.37 17.65 -1.58
N LEU A 708 22.69 16.40 -1.23
CA LEU A 708 23.26 16.04 0.07
C LEU A 708 24.67 16.66 0.27
N VAL A 709 25.53 16.57 -0.75
CA VAL A 709 26.87 17.21 -0.75
C VAL A 709 26.75 18.74 -0.61
N GLY A 710 25.85 19.37 -1.38
CA GLY A 710 25.60 20.81 -1.35
C GLY A 710 25.00 21.29 -0.03
N TYR A 711 24.10 20.50 0.58
CA TYR A 711 23.55 20.76 1.90
C TYR A 711 24.65 20.75 2.98
N PHE A 712 25.47 19.69 3.04
CA PHE A 712 26.57 19.63 4.02
C PHE A 712 27.60 20.74 3.81
N ALA A 713 27.93 21.10 2.56
CA ALA A 713 28.82 22.22 2.27
C ALA A 713 28.24 23.55 2.80
N THR A 714 26.93 23.76 2.61
CA THR A 714 26.22 24.94 3.12
C THR A 714 26.14 24.94 4.65
N GLU A 715 25.94 23.78 5.28
CA GLU A 715 25.90 23.64 6.75
C GLU A 715 27.26 23.99 7.38
N ILE A 716 28.37 23.59 6.74
CA ILE A 716 29.74 23.95 7.17
C ILE A 716 30.02 25.45 6.97
N LEU A 717 29.56 26.05 5.87
CA LEU A 717 29.85 27.44 5.52
C LEU A 717 28.90 28.47 6.16
N SER A 718 27.73 28.06 6.64
CA SER A 718 26.73 28.95 7.24
C SER A 718 27.21 29.66 8.53
N PRO A 719 27.98 29.03 9.44
CA PRO A 719 28.49 29.71 10.63
C PRO A 719 29.67 30.66 10.32
N LYS A 720 29.48 31.96 10.61
CA LYS A 720 30.53 32.99 10.47
C LYS A 720 31.78 32.73 11.32
N LYS A 721 31.63 32.25 12.56
CA LYS A 721 32.74 32.03 13.50
C LYS A 721 33.37 30.64 13.29
N SER A 722 34.70 30.58 13.15
CA SER A 722 35.48 29.34 12.96
C SER A 722 35.09 28.25 13.96
N LYS A 723 35.16 28.51 15.28
CA LYS A 723 34.69 27.61 16.36
C LYS A 723 33.30 26.99 16.21
N HIS A 724 32.38 27.63 15.46
CA HIS A 724 31.07 27.05 15.16
C HIS A 724 31.11 26.13 13.94
N ARG A 725 31.88 26.48 12.90
CA ARG A 725 32.17 25.59 11.76
C ARG A 725 32.89 24.32 12.22
N THR A 726 33.88 24.44 13.11
CA THR A 726 34.60 23.32 13.75
C THR A 726 33.62 22.33 14.39
N LYS A 727 32.58 22.82 15.08
CA LYS A 727 31.51 21.98 15.66
C LYS A 727 30.67 21.26 14.60
N VAL A 728 30.33 21.92 13.49
CA VAL A 728 29.60 21.30 12.37
C VAL A 728 30.46 20.23 11.70
N MET A 729 31.72 20.51 11.39
CA MET A 729 32.65 19.54 10.82
C MET A 729 32.81 18.30 11.72
N MET A 730 33.02 18.49 13.04
CA MET A 730 33.07 17.37 13.99
C MET A 730 31.78 16.55 14.04
N ARG A 731 30.60 17.20 13.93
CA ARG A 731 29.30 16.52 13.85
C ARG A 731 29.20 15.66 12.58
N LEU A 732 29.62 16.18 11.43
CA LEU A 732 29.63 15.43 10.16
C LEU A 732 30.61 14.25 10.20
N ILE A 733 31.78 14.38 10.84
CA ILE A 733 32.71 13.26 11.06
C ILE A 733 32.05 12.16 11.90
N LYS A 734 31.37 12.51 13.01
CA LYS A 734 30.60 11.55 13.82
C LYS A 734 29.48 10.87 13.03
N ILE A 735 28.73 11.62 12.22
CA ILE A 735 27.71 11.04 11.33
C ILE A 735 28.38 10.04 10.36
N GLY A 736 29.55 10.37 9.82
CA GLY A 736 30.38 9.47 9.00
C GLY A 736 30.79 8.18 9.73
N GLU A 737 31.19 8.25 11.00
CA GLU A 737 31.44 7.06 11.82
C GLU A 737 30.20 6.16 11.94
N GLN A 738 29.03 6.75 12.24
CA GLN A 738 27.78 6.00 12.37
C GLN A 738 27.33 5.40 11.02
N LEU A 739 27.54 6.12 9.91
CA LEU A 739 27.26 5.62 8.55
C LEU A 739 28.17 4.43 8.18
N ASN A 740 29.46 4.50 8.53
CA ASN A 740 30.38 3.38 8.36
C ASN A 740 29.96 2.16 9.21
N SER A 741 29.51 2.37 10.47
CA SER A 741 28.94 1.31 11.31
C SER A 741 27.66 0.70 10.72
N LEU A 742 26.83 1.50 10.04
CA LEU A 742 25.65 1.05 9.28
C LEU A 742 25.97 0.52 7.88
N LYS A 743 27.25 0.44 7.49
CA LYS A 743 27.72 0.03 6.16
C LYS A 743 27.08 0.84 5.02
N ASN A 744 26.73 2.10 5.29
CA ASN A 744 26.22 3.04 4.29
C ASN A 744 27.38 3.88 3.74
N TYR A 745 27.97 3.38 2.65
CA TYR A 745 29.07 4.04 1.96
C TYR A 745 28.60 5.12 0.99
N GLU A 746 27.31 5.17 0.65
CA GLU A 746 26.70 6.19 -0.21
C GLU A 746 26.66 7.57 0.47
N ALA A 747 26.04 7.69 1.66
CA ALA A 747 26.11 8.94 2.44
C ALA A 747 27.52 9.23 2.95
N LEU A 748 28.34 8.20 3.26
CA LEU A 748 29.73 8.43 3.64
C LEU A 748 30.50 9.07 2.49
N ALA A 749 30.32 8.60 1.26
CA ALA A 749 30.92 9.19 0.06
C ALA A 749 30.47 10.64 -0.15
N ALA A 750 29.22 10.99 0.17
CA ALA A 750 28.75 12.37 0.13
C ALA A 750 29.49 13.26 1.15
N ILE A 751 29.62 12.81 2.41
CA ILE A 751 30.37 13.54 3.45
C ILE A 751 31.84 13.72 3.04
N ILE A 752 32.51 12.65 2.59
CA ILE A 752 33.91 12.72 2.12
C ILE A 752 34.03 13.68 0.93
N THR A 753 33.12 13.60 -0.04
CA THR A 753 33.09 14.51 -1.19
C THR A 753 32.93 15.97 -0.75
N THR A 754 32.10 16.26 0.26
CA THR A 754 31.95 17.60 0.84
C THR A 754 33.26 18.11 1.45
N PHE A 755 33.96 17.31 2.26
CA PHE A 755 35.28 17.68 2.79
C PHE A 755 36.34 17.82 1.67
N ASP A 756 36.14 17.12 0.55
CA ASP A 756 37.04 17.19 -0.60
C ASP A 756 36.84 18.45 -1.49
N LEU A 757 35.76 19.22 -1.30
CA LEU A 757 35.46 20.42 -2.09
C LEU A 757 36.48 21.55 -1.87
N PRO A 758 36.95 22.27 -2.92
CA PRO A 758 37.90 23.37 -2.77
C PRO A 758 37.45 24.49 -1.80
N PRO A 759 36.18 24.94 -1.80
CA PRO A 759 35.67 25.91 -0.82
C PRO A 759 35.76 25.45 0.65
N ILE A 760 35.85 24.15 0.91
CA ILE A 760 35.97 23.59 2.28
C ILE A 760 37.44 23.38 2.64
N LYS A 761 38.27 22.84 1.72
CA LYS A 761 39.71 22.62 1.95
C LYS A 761 40.48 23.88 2.32
N ARG A 762 40.10 25.03 1.74
CA ARG A 762 40.74 26.33 2.01
C ARG A 762 40.44 26.95 3.37
N LEU A 763 39.64 26.30 4.23
CA LEU A 763 39.31 26.78 5.58
C LEU A 763 40.38 26.33 6.60
N GLU A 764 41.65 26.62 6.33
CA GLU A 764 42.81 26.13 7.08
C GLU A 764 42.68 26.36 8.60
N GLN A 765 42.40 27.59 9.04
CA GLN A 765 42.12 27.95 10.44
C GLN A 765 41.04 27.06 11.10
N THR A 766 39.96 26.75 10.37
CA THR A 766 38.87 25.91 10.91
C THR A 766 39.26 24.43 10.95
N ILE A 767 40.15 23.97 10.06
CA ILE A 767 40.67 22.59 10.06
C ILE A 767 41.69 22.40 11.20
N GLU A 768 42.53 23.40 11.46
CA GLU A 768 43.51 23.41 12.57
C GLU A 768 42.85 23.38 13.96
N GLU A 769 41.67 23.98 14.10
CA GLU A 769 40.86 23.90 15.33
C GLU A 769 40.29 22.49 15.61
N ILE A 770 40.28 21.56 14.63
CA ILE A 770 39.70 20.23 14.81
C ILE A 770 40.65 19.35 15.66
N PRO A 771 40.15 18.67 16.71
CA PRO A 771 40.96 17.73 17.49
C PRO A 771 41.61 16.65 16.62
N LYS A 772 42.90 16.37 16.88
CA LYS A 772 43.70 15.37 16.12
C LYS A 772 43.04 14.00 16.00
N ASN A 773 42.26 13.57 17.01
CA ASN A 773 41.50 12.33 16.97
C ASN A 773 40.41 12.34 15.88
N SER A 774 39.66 13.43 15.75
CA SER A 774 38.63 13.58 14.72
C SER A 774 39.24 13.72 13.32
N LEU A 775 40.39 14.39 13.19
CA LEU A 775 41.15 14.43 11.92
C LEU A 775 41.67 13.05 11.52
N LYS A 776 42.14 12.24 12.48
CA LYS A 776 42.49 10.84 12.23
C LYS A 776 41.28 10.06 11.74
N THR A 777 40.13 10.15 12.42
CA THR A 777 38.92 9.45 11.97
C THR A 777 38.48 9.88 10.57
N LEU A 778 38.57 11.17 10.23
CA LEU A 778 38.29 11.65 8.87
C LEU A 778 39.24 11.00 7.84
N SER A 779 40.54 10.93 8.13
CA SER A 779 41.53 10.24 7.27
C SER A 779 41.24 8.74 7.13
N ASP A 780 40.89 8.06 8.22
CA ASP A 780 40.51 6.65 8.22
C ASP A 780 39.26 6.43 7.33
N LEU A 781 38.25 7.30 7.41
CA LEU A 781 37.05 7.27 6.56
C LEU A 781 37.36 7.62 5.08
N GLN A 782 38.25 8.58 4.81
CA GLN A 782 38.75 8.89 3.46
C GLN A 782 39.50 7.71 2.83
N SER A 783 40.19 6.90 3.63
CA SER A 783 40.91 5.71 3.15
C SER A 783 39.97 4.62 2.61
N ILE A 784 38.74 4.56 3.13
CA ILE A 784 37.68 3.63 2.69
C ILE A 784 37.16 4.06 1.32
N VAL A 785 36.65 5.30 1.21
CA VAL A 785 36.03 5.83 -0.03
C VAL A 785 37.07 6.44 -0.99
N ASN A 786 38.27 5.87 -1.03
CA ASN A 786 39.36 6.41 -1.82
C ASN A 786 39.17 6.13 -3.32
N LYS A 787 39.24 7.18 -4.17
CA LYS A 787 39.13 7.07 -5.64
C LYS A 787 40.30 6.29 -6.28
N LYS A 788 41.44 6.14 -5.59
CA LYS A 788 42.62 5.41 -6.07
C LYS A 788 42.26 4.00 -6.57
N ASN A 789 42.81 3.64 -7.73
CA ASN A 789 42.58 2.38 -8.44
C ASN A 789 41.08 1.99 -8.55
N ASN A 790 40.20 2.94 -8.87
CA ASN A 790 38.76 2.68 -9.07
C ASN A 790 38.09 2.07 -7.83
N TYR A 791 38.28 2.72 -6.67
CA TYR A 791 37.70 2.35 -5.37
C TYR A 791 38.05 0.93 -4.90
N GLN A 792 39.30 0.48 -5.12
CA GLN A 792 39.77 -0.86 -4.76
C GLN A 792 39.52 -1.25 -3.30
N ASN A 793 39.74 -0.32 -2.35
CA ASN A 793 39.54 -0.58 -0.91
C ASN A 793 38.06 -0.87 -0.61
N LEU A 794 37.18 0.05 -1.00
CA LEU A 794 35.74 -0.11 -0.87
C LEU A 794 35.24 -1.37 -1.60
N SER A 795 35.74 -1.67 -2.80
CA SER A 795 35.36 -2.88 -3.53
C SER A 795 35.75 -4.18 -2.82
N LYS A 796 36.86 -4.20 -2.07
CA LYS A 796 37.25 -5.35 -1.24
C LYS A 796 36.33 -5.47 -0.02
N ILE A 797 36.05 -4.35 0.66
CA ILE A 797 35.14 -4.30 1.82
C ILE A 797 33.74 -4.79 1.43
N MET A 798 33.17 -4.26 0.34
CA MET A 798 31.85 -4.70 -0.15
C MET A 798 31.83 -6.17 -0.54
N LYS A 799 32.87 -6.66 -1.23
CA LYS A 799 32.97 -8.09 -1.58
C LYS A 799 32.89 -8.98 -0.35
N ASN A 800 33.69 -8.69 0.68
CA ASN A 800 33.70 -9.46 1.93
C ASN A 800 32.32 -9.44 2.64
N ILE A 801 31.62 -8.31 2.62
CA ILE A 801 30.26 -8.18 3.20
C ILE A 801 29.26 -9.05 2.43
N TRP A 802 29.26 -9.00 1.10
CA TRP A 802 28.33 -9.77 0.27
C TRP A 802 28.61 -11.26 0.25
N GLU A 803 29.86 -11.69 0.48
CA GLU A 803 30.22 -13.11 0.65
C GLU A 803 29.71 -13.67 1.98
N GLN A 804 29.65 -12.86 3.04
CA GLN A 804 29.08 -13.24 4.33
C GLN A 804 27.54 -13.24 4.33
N ASN A 805 26.91 -12.34 3.55
CA ASN A 805 25.46 -12.25 3.35
C ASN A 805 24.66 -12.13 4.69
N THR A 806 25.28 -11.57 5.73
CA THR A 806 24.69 -11.38 7.07
C THR A 806 24.01 -10.02 7.23
N ASP A 807 24.64 -8.96 6.72
CA ASP A 807 24.30 -7.58 7.07
C ASP A 807 23.92 -6.75 5.83
N PRO A 808 22.93 -5.85 5.95
CA PRO A 808 22.64 -4.88 4.90
C PRO A 808 23.83 -3.93 4.70
N SER A 809 24.04 -3.50 3.45
CA SER A 809 25.09 -2.55 3.10
C SER A 809 24.71 -1.76 1.86
N LEU A 810 25.06 -0.47 1.84
CA LEU A 810 24.73 0.44 0.74
C LEU A 810 26.03 0.94 0.09
N PRO A 811 26.46 0.36 -1.04
CA PRO A 811 27.66 0.78 -1.77
C PRO A 811 27.49 2.16 -2.41
N TYR A 812 28.57 2.94 -2.47
CA TYR A 812 28.61 4.17 -3.26
C TYR A 812 28.40 3.89 -4.76
N PHE A 813 27.32 4.40 -5.38
CA PHE A 813 26.97 4.03 -6.76
C PHE A 813 28.03 4.44 -7.79
N GLY A 814 28.75 5.53 -7.52
CA GLY A 814 29.82 6.03 -8.40
C GLY A 814 30.95 5.03 -8.63
N MET A 815 31.16 4.07 -7.73
CA MET A 815 32.15 3.00 -7.96
C MET A 815 31.75 2.05 -9.09
N PHE A 816 30.45 1.78 -9.27
CA PHE A 816 29.97 0.91 -10.34
C PHE A 816 30.04 1.64 -11.68
N LEU A 817 29.66 2.93 -11.68
CA LEU A 817 29.81 3.80 -12.85
C LEU A 817 31.27 3.84 -13.33
N SER A 818 32.23 4.11 -12.44
CA SER A 818 33.65 4.12 -12.80
C SER A 818 34.20 2.74 -13.22
N LYS A 819 33.65 1.62 -12.74
CA LYS A 819 33.97 0.27 -13.24
C LYS A 819 33.42 0.03 -14.65
N ILE A 820 32.17 0.40 -14.91
CA ILE A 820 31.52 0.29 -16.22
C ILE A 820 32.27 1.15 -17.25
N ASP A 821 32.65 2.38 -16.88
CA ASP A 821 33.45 3.26 -17.75
C ASP A 821 34.81 2.65 -18.11
N ALA A 822 35.47 1.98 -17.16
CA ALA A 822 36.74 1.29 -17.40
C ALA A 822 36.57 0.05 -18.30
N ILE A 823 35.48 -0.71 -18.13
CA ILE A 823 35.15 -1.86 -18.99
C ILE A 823 34.86 -1.37 -20.41
N ASN A 824 34.02 -0.35 -20.58
CA ASN A 824 33.67 0.20 -21.89
C ASN A 824 34.88 0.77 -22.65
N LYS A 825 35.83 1.41 -21.95
CA LYS A 825 37.09 1.88 -22.55
C LYS A 825 38.08 0.77 -22.90
N SER A 826 37.97 -0.41 -22.28
CA SER A 826 38.91 -1.53 -22.47
C SER A 826 38.37 -2.65 -23.35
N GLN A 827 37.07 -2.65 -23.66
CA GLN A 827 36.41 -3.66 -24.47
C GLN A 827 35.45 -2.99 -25.47
N PRO A 828 35.59 -3.22 -26.78
CA PRO A 828 34.64 -2.73 -27.77
C PRO A 828 33.30 -3.44 -27.61
N ASP A 829 32.24 -2.81 -28.12
CA ASP A 829 30.87 -3.33 -28.04
C ASP A 829 30.70 -4.59 -28.90
N GLU A 830 31.30 -4.56 -30.10
CA GLU A 830 31.31 -5.64 -31.07
C GLU A 830 32.74 -6.00 -31.45
N VAL A 831 32.93 -7.25 -31.91
CA VAL A 831 34.20 -7.78 -32.43
C VAL A 831 33.85 -8.54 -33.70
N ASP A 832 34.26 -8.00 -34.85
CA ASP A 832 33.91 -8.49 -36.20
C ASP A 832 32.39 -8.65 -36.37
N GLU A 833 31.65 -7.56 -36.17
CA GLU A 833 30.17 -7.46 -36.30
C GLU A 833 29.37 -8.41 -35.37
N MET A 834 30.05 -9.08 -34.43
CA MET A 834 29.44 -9.94 -33.42
C MET A 834 29.51 -9.29 -32.03
N ILE A 835 28.45 -9.46 -31.24
CA ILE A 835 28.35 -8.93 -29.87
C ILE A 835 29.48 -9.46 -28.98
N ASN A 836 30.21 -8.56 -28.31
CA ASN A 836 31.31 -8.93 -27.43
C ASN A 836 30.80 -9.54 -26.10
N PHE A 837 30.64 -10.85 -26.06
CA PHE A 837 30.16 -11.56 -24.88
C PHE A 837 31.21 -11.66 -23.73
N ARG A 838 32.51 -11.38 -23.99
CA ARG A 838 33.47 -11.11 -22.90
C ARG A 838 33.12 -9.83 -22.16
N LYS A 839 32.80 -8.75 -22.88
CA LYS A 839 32.31 -7.49 -22.30
C LYS A 839 31.03 -7.71 -21.50
N ALA A 840 30.06 -8.45 -22.05
CA ALA A 840 28.84 -8.83 -21.34
C ALA A 840 29.11 -9.55 -20.00
N ARG A 841 30.04 -10.52 -19.95
CA ARG A 841 30.42 -11.17 -18.67
C ARG A 841 31.01 -10.18 -17.65
N LEU A 842 31.90 -9.28 -18.08
CA LEU A 842 32.49 -8.27 -17.20
C LEU A 842 31.43 -7.28 -16.66
N LEU A 843 30.50 -6.83 -17.50
CA LEU A 843 29.40 -5.96 -17.09
C LEU A 843 28.45 -6.69 -16.12
N SER A 844 28.07 -7.94 -16.41
CA SER A 844 27.24 -8.77 -15.52
C SER A 844 27.83 -8.92 -14.12
N GLN A 845 29.16 -9.06 -13.98
CA GLN A 845 29.82 -9.12 -12.67
C GLN A 845 29.68 -7.82 -11.86
N VAL A 846 29.59 -6.66 -12.51
CA VAL A 846 29.33 -5.37 -11.85
C VAL A 846 27.85 -5.23 -11.49
N LEU A 847 26.94 -5.63 -12.38
CA LEU A 847 25.49 -5.62 -12.12
C LEU A 847 25.09 -6.61 -11.01
N ASP A 848 25.77 -7.75 -10.88
CA ASP A 848 25.58 -8.71 -9.79
C ASP A 848 25.80 -8.07 -8.41
N GLN A 849 26.80 -7.19 -8.30
CA GLN A 849 27.12 -6.44 -7.07
C GLN A 849 25.99 -5.47 -6.71
N VAL A 850 25.40 -4.82 -7.72
CA VAL A 850 24.24 -3.91 -7.56
C VAL A 850 22.98 -4.67 -7.14
N VAL A 851 22.76 -5.88 -7.65
CA VAL A 851 21.64 -6.74 -7.24
C VAL A 851 21.84 -7.25 -5.81
N LYS A 852 23.06 -7.71 -5.47
CA LYS A 852 23.42 -8.15 -4.11
C LYS A 852 23.23 -7.06 -3.06
N ALA A 853 23.57 -5.81 -3.38
CA ALA A 853 23.34 -4.67 -2.48
C ALA A 853 21.86 -4.42 -2.13
N LYS A 854 20.90 -4.92 -2.93
CA LYS A 854 19.45 -4.77 -2.69
C LYS A 854 18.82 -5.93 -1.93
N SER A 855 19.53 -7.05 -1.75
CA SER A 855 18.92 -8.32 -1.29
C SER A 855 18.60 -8.35 0.21
N ILE A 856 19.31 -7.58 1.03
CA ILE A 856 19.12 -7.50 2.49
C ILE A 856 18.61 -6.10 2.85
N GLN A 857 17.42 -6.01 3.46
CA GLN A 857 16.86 -4.75 3.91
C GLN A 857 17.40 -4.35 5.30
N TYR A 858 17.40 -3.04 5.58
CA TYR A 858 17.77 -2.51 6.90
C TYR A 858 16.66 -2.69 7.94
N ASN A 859 16.97 -3.36 9.06
CA ASN A 859 16.07 -3.50 10.21
C ASN A 859 16.01 -2.22 11.06
N LEU A 860 15.49 -1.13 10.49
CA LEU A 860 15.39 0.20 11.11
C LEU A 860 13.95 0.74 11.02
N VAL A 861 13.58 1.65 11.93
CA VAL A 861 12.25 2.29 11.93
C VAL A 861 12.30 3.61 11.15
N GLU A 862 11.42 3.80 10.17
CA GLU A 862 11.26 5.06 9.45
C GLU A 862 10.58 6.12 10.35
N VAL A 863 11.18 7.32 10.47
CA VAL A 863 10.64 8.45 11.24
C VAL A 863 10.21 9.55 10.28
N GLU A 864 8.90 9.64 10.02
CA GLU A 864 8.30 10.47 8.98
C GLU A 864 8.76 11.95 9.02
N GLN A 865 8.82 12.57 10.20
CA GLN A 865 9.22 13.98 10.34
C GLN A 865 10.69 14.20 9.91
N ILE A 866 11.57 13.23 10.15
CA ILE A 866 12.98 13.31 9.74
C ILE A 866 13.10 12.99 8.25
N GLN A 867 12.35 12.01 7.74
CA GLN A 867 12.28 11.71 6.31
C GLN A 867 11.76 12.89 5.48
N LEU A 868 10.82 13.68 5.99
CA LEU A 868 10.31 14.88 5.31
C LEU A 868 11.40 15.97 5.17
N ILE A 869 12.29 16.12 6.15
CA ILE A 869 13.44 17.05 6.07
C ILE A 869 14.47 16.50 5.09
N LEU A 870 14.88 15.24 5.24
CA LEU A 870 15.88 14.60 4.39
C LEU A 870 15.41 14.43 2.94
N GLY A 871 14.10 14.31 2.68
CA GLY A 871 13.53 14.25 1.34
C GLY A 871 13.33 15.64 0.68
N LYS A 872 13.36 16.73 1.46
CA LYS A 872 13.21 18.12 0.99
C LYS A 872 14.49 18.93 1.17
N LEU A 873 15.64 18.33 0.91
CA LEU A 873 16.91 19.06 0.83
C LEU A 873 16.84 20.11 -0.29
N PRO A 874 17.42 21.31 -0.08
CA PRO A 874 17.48 22.36 -1.09
C PRO A 874 18.33 21.92 -2.29
N GLU A 875 18.15 22.58 -3.42
CA GLU A 875 19.06 22.41 -4.56
C GLU A 875 20.50 22.76 -4.16
N PRO A 876 21.51 22.08 -4.75
CA PRO A 876 22.90 22.37 -4.43
C PRO A 876 23.22 23.82 -4.86
N PRO A 877 23.84 24.63 -3.99
CA PRO A 877 24.29 25.96 -4.39
C PRO A 877 25.31 25.85 -5.52
N SER A 878 25.31 26.83 -6.43
CA SER A 878 26.31 26.90 -7.49
C SER A 878 27.73 27.00 -6.92
N GLU A 879 28.71 26.48 -7.65
CA GLU A 879 30.12 26.49 -7.25
C GLU A 879 30.60 27.90 -6.88
N LYS A 880 30.31 28.89 -7.73
CA LYS A 880 30.54 30.31 -7.46
C LYS A 880 29.93 30.80 -6.14
N LYS A 881 28.76 30.28 -5.73
CA LYS A 881 28.13 30.66 -4.46
C LYS A 881 28.83 30.02 -3.25
N LEU A 882 29.29 28.77 -3.38
CA LEU A 882 30.12 28.13 -2.35
C LEU A 882 31.47 28.82 -2.20
N GLU A 883 32.11 29.20 -3.30
CA GLU A 883 33.33 30.01 -3.32
C GLU A 883 33.14 31.35 -2.59
N GLN A 884 32.09 32.11 -2.92
CA GLN A 884 31.77 33.36 -2.25
C GLN A 884 31.57 33.19 -0.73
N LEU A 885 30.81 32.17 -0.31
CA LEU A 885 30.58 31.87 1.11
C LEU A 885 31.88 31.49 1.83
N SER A 886 32.76 30.72 1.17
CA SER A 886 34.09 30.37 1.71
C SER A 886 35.03 31.58 1.80
N LEU A 887 35.01 32.48 0.81
CA LEU A 887 35.76 33.74 0.85
C LEU A 887 35.31 34.61 2.02
N GLN A 888 34.01 34.76 2.24
CA GLN A 888 33.45 35.48 3.39
C GLN A 888 33.87 34.83 4.72
N ALA A 889 33.72 33.50 4.85
CA ALA A 889 34.05 32.75 6.05
C ALA A 889 35.56 32.73 6.40
N SER A 890 36.43 32.97 5.41
CA SER A 890 37.89 33.03 5.54
C SER A 890 38.40 34.45 5.78
N ASN A 891 37.83 35.46 5.11
CA ASN A 891 38.25 36.85 5.26
C ASN A 891 37.81 37.47 6.60
N GLU A 892 36.60 37.15 7.09
CA GLU A 892 36.16 37.56 8.45
C GLU A 892 37.07 36.97 9.55
N GLY A 893 37.73 35.83 9.30
CA GLY A 893 38.72 35.25 10.22
C GLY A 893 39.95 36.13 10.42
N LYS A 894 40.54 36.59 9.31
CA LYS A 894 41.71 37.48 9.33
C LYS A 894 41.42 38.87 9.88
N GLN A 895 40.22 39.41 9.63
CA GLN A 895 39.82 40.72 10.16
C GLN A 895 39.70 40.70 11.70
N ILE A 896 39.20 39.61 12.27
CA ILE A 896 39.07 39.45 13.72
C ILE A 896 40.43 39.20 14.40
N GLU A 897 41.38 38.56 13.74
CA GLU A 897 42.76 38.44 14.27
C GLU A 897 43.44 39.81 14.38
N ILE A 898 43.28 40.68 13.37
CA ILE A 898 43.82 42.06 13.40
C ILE A 898 43.17 42.88 14.53
N GLU A 899 41.84 42.84 14.68
CA GLU A 899 41.15 43.54 15.78
C GLU A 899 41.51 43.01 17.19
N ILE A 900 42.10 41.81 17.30
CA ILE A 900 42.57 41.22 18.57
C ILE A 900 44.06 41.49 18.81
N GLU A 901 44.86 41.76 17.78
CA GLU A 901 46.25 42.23 17.94
C GLU A 901 46.35 43.75 18.14
N GLU A 902 45.31 44.52 17.80
CA GLU A 902 45.23 45.98 18.00
C GLU A 902 44.56 46.42 19.34
N ASN A 903 44.22 45.48 20.24
CA ASN A 903 43.64 45.74 21.58
C ASN A 903 44.41 45.05 22.72
#